data_AF-A0A7X1NG78-F1
#
_entry.id   AF-A0A7X1NG78-F1
#
_cell.length_a   1.000
_cell.length_b   1.000
_cell.length_c   1.000
_cell.angle_alpha   90.00
_cell.angle_beta   90.00
_cell.angle_gamma   90.00
#
_symmetry.space_group_name_H-M   'P 1'
#
loop_
_entity.id
_entity.type
_entity.pdbx_description
1 polymer ?
#
loop_
_entity_poly.entity_id
_entity_poly.type
_entity_poly.pdbx_seq_one_letter_code
_entity_poly.pdbx_strand_id
1 'polypeptide(L)'
;MIPFLINEQRALACALGLACATMYASVATAVETSRAPRPQTAFGTSTPAPLAATVATQRNTSSTETTNELPLSGAAYRVAQRAYAEYDARDYSRSADSAAEAIRQRPDVLSLRLLRANALAADHRYTDALRTVSEAMKDFGPEPALVSLRESIQRIMPAPRKPHTTAVASVQPADLAGPALVAAQRAYDASAKGDYAIAAQSAHEAVTLRPTIMRLRLLEIDALLGSGNIEAAWQAQADAARLLGDTDELRKRRAYIGDELAKQSATKALDARRRGDVAEATVFARQASTYAPERASYRLQLMESLLAQNDLAGLSGVAGDAIASDAGKTTPYVLRGYARMAQGDATGADADFASALQQPDTSERQQRLARLIVADVWLAQAKPQRTLDVLASLDMKGDDTDALITWRRRQAQMALATATPEHSTTPKPILDCTIDSFGAWCEIEPSDPAYAVSRAASKALATGDRSAALDLSREAVQLAPDNPQHRLELITALDNHGDRAGANAEAISLVNAGMLDAMPDMPAAYIAQRARKPGLAYNHFAAADLEGKLPPSAAADAAYSAQQVHHNHDSARYFERAIDYADADEGTATTPQALHDMRAAHADVTRNWGADFAIGYRGAGMQSSFAAAPIPRTSNNWQAGGEIYWRPFGSLGDRKFEVYARGSDSFGVQGQGNPSGVSTLTSAVGARAKPLAQVNAIGAFERVFAIGSHAQSDWLARLAYSGGFGTERRIDAPSWWTTDIYTEFGRYVNHETTYATGSVRFGRSWRVDPVSPRLTTFAYGVAGIDYDTSVDHSWPVGAGVGVSARYWMRDSQYDAPRSFVDLSLQYRFKVSGDDRARGVFFIAVYSY
;
A
#
# COMPACT_ATOMS: atom_id res chain seq x y z
N MET A 1 -26.22 -2.00 22.86
CA MET A 1 -26.87 -1.84 21.54
C MET A 1 -28.38 -1.91 21.77
N ILE A 2 -29.19 -1.07 21.09
CA ILE A 2 -30.57 -0.65 21.48
C ILE A 2 -30.53 0.55 22.45
N PRO A 3 -29.83 1.65 22.09
CA PRO A 3 -30.57 2.90 21.88
C PRO A 3 -29.83 3.81 20.88
N PHE A 4 -30.08 3.64 19.59
CA PHE A 4 -29.67 4.63 18.56
C PHE A 4 -30.71 4.76 17.43
N LEU A 5 -31.63 3.80 17.31
CA LEU A 5 -32.75 3.81 16.36
C LEU A 5 -33.91 4.77 16.70
N ILE A 6 -33.89 5.44 17.86
CA ILE A 6 -34.99 6.32 18.31
C ILE A 6 -34.79 7.78 17.90
N ASN A 7 -33.56 8.20 17.57
CA ASN A 7 -33.29 9.61 17.24
C ASN A 7 -33.51 9.96 15.76
N GLU A 8 -33.40 9.00 14.85
CA GLU A 8 -33.58 9.24 13.40
C GLU A 8 -35.06 9.32 12.97
N GLN A 9 -36.00 8.77 13.76
CA GLN A 9 -37.43 8.93 13.49
C GLN A 9 -37.97 10.32 13.88
N ARG A 10 -37.29 11.06 14.77
CA ARG A 10 -37.74 12.39 15.21
C ARG A 10 -37.51 13.49 14.18
N ALA A 11 -36.49 13.35 13.33
CA ALA A 11 -36.19 14.34 12.29
C ALA A 11 -37.18 14.27 11.11
N LEU A 12 -37.69 13.07 10.77
CA LEU A 12 -38.67 12.90 9.70
C LEU A 12 -40.09 13.34 10.08
N ALA A 13 -40.44 13.28 11.38
CA ALA A 13 -41.74 13.71 11.89
C ALA A 13 -41.93 15.24 11.89
N CYS A 14 -40.85 16.03 11.74
CA CYS A 14 -40.90 17.49 11.79
C CYS A 14 -40.93 18.15 10.40
N ALA A 15 -40.54 17.44 9.33
CA ALA A 15 -40.52 17.98 7.96
C ALA A 15 -41.83 17.76 7.17
N LEU A 16 -42.75 16.95 7.70
CA LEU A 16 -44.05 16.66 7.09
C LEU A 16 -45.15 17.11 8.07
N GLY A 17 -45.48 18.40 8.03
CA GLY A 17 -46.62 18.95 8.76
C GLY A 17 -47.96 18.49 8.17
N LEU A 18 -48.85 18.02 9.06
CA LEU A 18 -50.23 17.54 8.86
C LEU A 18 -50.36 16.14 8.22
N ALA A 19 -50.98 15.11 8.80
CA ALA A 19 -51.90 15.02 9.93
C ALA A 19 -51.65 13.72 10.72
N CYS A 20 -51.20 13.84 11.96
CA CYS A 20 -51.15 12.73 12.92
C CYS A 20 -52.13 13.07 14.05
N ALA A 21 -53.42 12.93 13.78
CA ALA A 21 -54.48 13.21 14.75
C ALA A 21 -55.71 12.33 14.51
N THR A 22 -55.54 11.01 14.39
CA THR A 22 -56.60 9.99 14.66
C THR A 22 -56.02 8.58 14.47
N MET A 23 -55.13 8.13 15.36
CA MET A 23 -54.87 6.68 15.56
C MET A 23 -54.08 6.42 16.86
N TYR A 24 -54.49 7.05 17.95
CA TYR A 24 -54.07 6.66 19.30
C TYR A 24 -55.29 6.72 20.22
N ALA A 25 -56.21 5.78 20.01
CA ALA A 25 -57.34 5.54 20.92
C ALA A 25 -57.80 4.09 20.79
N SER A 26 -56.96 3.16 21.24
CA SER A 26 -57.36 1.85 21.80
C SER A 26 -56.11 1.14 22.30
N VAL A 27 -56.23 0.46 23.45
CA VAL A 27 -55.16 -0.20 24.21
C VAL A 27 -54.38 0.71 25.17
N ALA A 28 -55.09 1.38 26.06
CA ALA A 28 -54.54 1.87 27.34
C ALA A 28 -55.60 1.77 28.44
N THR A 29 -55.98 0.54 28.82
CA THR A 29 -56.69 0.26 30.07
C THR A 29 -56.35 -1.14 30.54
N ALA A 30 -55.41 -1.27 31.48
CA ALA A 30 -55.37 -2.28 32.55
C ALA A 30 -53.98 -2.29 33.21
N VAL A 31 -53.73 -1.33 34.11
CA VAL A 31 -52.74 -1.51 35.19
C VAL A 31 -53.35 -0.90 36.44
N GLU A 32 -53.95 -1.76 37.27
CA GLU A 32 -53.87 -1.70 38.74
C GLU A 32 -54.70 -2.86 39.31
N THR A 33 -54.00 -3.87 39.85
CA THR A 33 -54.18 -4.39 41.22
C THR A 33 -53.48 -5.73 41.40
N SER A 34 -52.94 -5.90 42.62
CA SER A 34 -52.56 -7.15 43.30
C SER A 34 -51.11 -7.69 43.20
N ARG A 35 -50.33 -7.27 44.20
CA ARG A 35 -49.52 -8.04 45.17
C ARG A 35 -48.92 -9.42 44.77
N ALA A 36 -47.62 -9.52 45.05
CA ALA A 36 -46.71 -10.68 44.99
C ALA A 36 -47.16 -11.94 45.79
N PRO A 37 -46.52 -13.12 45.63
CA PRO A 37 -45.20 -13.39 46.25
C PRO A 37 -44.20 -14.26 45.42
N ARG A 38 -42.92 -14.23 45.83
CA ARG A 38 -41.83 -15.16 45.42
C ARG A 38 -42.02 -16.56 46.01
N PRO A 39 -41.48 -17.61 45.36
CA PRO A 39 -40.40 -18.43 45.96
C PRO A 39 -39.32 -18.87 44.92
N GLN A 40 -38.01 -18.80 45.21
CA GLN A 40 -37.08 -19.83 45.72
C GLN A 40 -36.79 -21.06 44.81
N THR A 41 -35.54 -21.07 44.29
CA THR A 41 -34.55 -22.18 44.10
C THR A 41 -34.98 -23.58 43.65
N ALA A 42 -34.34 -24.12 42.59
CA ALA A 42 -33.48 -25.33 42.63
C ALA A 42 -32.95 -25.76 41.24
N PHE A 43 -31.80 -26.42 41.29
CA PHE A 43 -30.93 -26.95 40.23
C PHE A 43 -31.56 -27.96 39.25
N GLY A 44 -31.01 -28.06 38.04
CA GLY A 44 -31.21 -29.21 37.15
C GLY A 44 -30.63 -29.01 35.73
N THR A 45 -29.42 -29.51 35.53
CA THR A 45 -28.59 -29.49 34.31
C THR A 45 -29.25 -30.13 33.08
N SER A 46 -29.18 -29.45 31.93
CA SER A 46 -28.87 -30.10 30.64
C SER A 46 -28.36 -29.07 29.63
N THR A 47 -27.22 -29.41 29.02
CA THR A 47 -26.53 -28.71 27.94
C THR A 47 -27.42 -28.53 26.71
N PRO A 48 -27.26 -27.42 25.99
CA PRO A 48 -27.15 -27.52 24.53
C PRO A 48 -25.89 -26.83 24.00
N ALA A 49 -25.34 -27.45 22.96
CA ALA A 49 -24.19 -27.04 22.19
C ALA A 49 -24.28 -25.59 21.69
N PRO A 50 -23.16 -24.86 21.57
CA PRO A 50 -23.17 -23.59 20.88
C PRO A 50 -23.34 -23.84 19.38
N LEU A 51 -24.44 -23.30 18.84
CA LEU A 51 -24.57 -22.98 17.43
C LEU A 51 -23.35 -22.14 17.02
N ALA A 52 -22.49 -22.75 16.21
CA ALA A 52 -21.41 -22.07 15.53
C ALA A 52 -22.01 -20.96 14.65
N ALA A 53 -21.92 -19.72 15.15
CA ALA A 53 -22.01 -18.55 14.30
C ALA A 53 -20.79 -18.57 13.37
N THR A 54 -20.99 -19.06 12.16
CA THR A 54 -20.02 -18.91 11.07
C THR A 54 -20.02 -17.43 10.70
N VAL A 55 -19.27 -16.64 11.46
CA VAL A 55 -18.80 -15.32 11.03
C VAL A 55 -17.93 -15.61 9.81
N ALA A 56 -18.46 -15.30 8.62
CA ALA A 56 -17.67 -15.25 7.41
C ALA A 56 -16.53 -14.27 7.68
N THR A 57 -15.35 -14.82 7.92
CA THR A 57 -14.10 -14.10 7.98
C THR A 57 -13.86 -13.57 6.57
N GLN A 58 -14.31 -12.34 6.32
CA GLN A 58 -13.73 -11.51 5.26
C GLN A 58 -12.25 -11.40 5.60
N ARG A 59 -11.44 -12.26 4.97
CA ARG A 59 -10.01 -11.99 4.80
C ARG A 59 -9.96 -10.75 3.93
N ASN A 60 -9.88 -9.58 4.57
CA ASN A 60 -9.44 -8.38 3.89
C ASN A 60 -8.07 -8.69 3.30
N THR A 61 -8.02 -8.83 1.99
CA THR A 61 -6.81 -8.68 1.20
C THR A 61 -6.27 -7.29 1.50
N SER A 62 -5.19 -7.25 2.26
CA SER A 62 -4.35 -6.08 2.47
C SER A 62 -3.79 -5.68 1.11
N SER A 63 -4.39 -4.68 0.47
CA SER A 63 -3.81 -3.95 -0.64
C SER A 63 -2.67 -3.09 -0.11
N THR A 64 -1.46 -3.63 -0.14
CA THR A 64 -0.21 -2.88 0.02
C THR A 64 0.46 -2.80 -1.33
N GLU A 65 0.32 -1.66 -2.00
CA GLU A 65 1.08 -1.35 -3.21
C GLU A 65 1.96 -0.13 -2.97
N THR A 66 3.25 -0.43 -2.86
CA THR A 66 4.34 0.50 -3.09
C THR A 66 5.17 -0.07 -4.22
N THR A 67 5.26 0.63 -5.35
CA THR A 67 6.41 0.57 -6.26
C THR A 67 7.51 1.51 -5.75
N ASN A 68 7.82 1.35 -4.47
CA ASN A 68 9.00 1.82 -3.75
C ASN A 68 9.54 0.54 -3.11
N GLU A 69 10.86 0.36 -2.97
CA GLU A 69 11.45 -0.83 -2.36
C GLU A 69 10.62 -1.29 -1.15
N LEU A 70 9.77 -2.31 -1.37
CA LEU A 70 8.72 -2.67 -0.42
C LEU A 70 9.46 -3.06 0.86
N PRO A 71 9.15 -2.50 2.05
CA PRO A 71 9.56 -3.15 3.28
C PRO A 71 9.08 -4.57 3.13
N LEU A 72 10.01 -5.52 3.22
CA LEU A 72 9.67 -6.93 3.06
C LEU A 72 8.43 -7.16 3.94
N SER A 73 7.30 -7.52 3.32
CA SER A 73 6.06 -7.83 4.02
C SER A 73 5.48 -9.12 3.48
N GLY A 74 4.50 -9.71 4.18
CA GLY A 74 3.89 -10.97 3.77
C GLY A 74 4.79 -12.20 3.93
N ALA A 75 4.69 -13.16 3.00
CA ALA A 75 5.41 -14.43 3.07
C ALA A 75 6.92 -14.28 2.77
N ALA A 76 7.27 -13.47 1.77
CA ALA A 76 8.67 -13.17 1.39
C ALA A 76 9.47 -12.62 2.56
N TYR A 77 8.83 -11.81 3.38
CA TYR A 77 9.44 -11.25 4.56
C TYR A 77 9.70 -12.24 5.68
N ARG A 78 8.72 -13.10 5.98
CA ARG A 78 8.92 -14.14 6.99
C ARG A 78 10.05 -15.08 6.60
N VAL A 79 10.19 -15.34 5.30
CA VAL A 79 11.29 -16.11 4.74
C VAL A 79 12.61 -15.35 4.85
N ALA A 80 12.64 -14.05 4.52
CA ALA A 80 13.83 -13.21 4.68
C ALA A 80 14.27 -13.07 6.16
N GLN A 81 13.35 -12.83 7.09
CA GLN A 81 13.63 -12.80 8.52
C GLN A 81 14.18 -14.14 9.02
N ARG A 82 13.59 -15.24 8.56
CA ARG A 82 14.10 -16.57 8.86
C ARG A 82 15.53 -16.72 8.34
N ALA A 83 15.82 -16.27 7.11
CA ALA A 83 17.16 -16.30 6.55
C ALA A 83 18.16 -15.50 7.40
N TYR A 84 17.80 -14.30 7.86
CA TYR A 84 18.63 -13.49 8.76
C TYR A 84 18.81 -14.14 10.14
N ALA A 85 17.75 -14.67 10.74
CA ALA A 85 17.83 -15.36 12.03
C ALA A 85 18.67 -16.65 11.96
N GLU A 86 18.58 -17.39 10.86
CA GLU A 86 19.41 -18.57 10.58
C GLU A 86 20.88 -18.16 10.41
N TYR A 87 21.13 -17.03 9.74
CA TYR A 87 22.48 -16.47 9.61
C TYR A 87 23.08 -16.14 10.97
N ASP A 88 22.33 -15.42 11.81
CA ASP A 88 22.76 -15.04 13.17
C ASP A 88 22.96 -16.27 14.07
N ALA A 89 22.16 -17.32 13.87
CA ALA A 89 22.30 -18.61 14.54
C ALA A 89 23.45 -19.48 13.99
N ARG A 90 24.22 -18.98 13.01
CA ARG A 90 25.31 -19.68 12.30
C ARG A 90 24.87 -20.91 11.51
N ASP A 91 23.60 -20.98 11.14
CA ASP A 91 23.06 -22.00 10.24
C ASP A 91 23.12 -21.51 8.79
N TYR A 92 24.34 -21.37 8.28
CA TYR A 92 24.60 -20.68 7.02
C TYR A 92 24.03 -21.41 5.80
N SER A 93 23.99 -22.74 5.80
CA SER A 93 23.36 -23.51 4.72
C SER A 93 21.85 -23.23 4.64
N ARG A 94 21.12 -23.28 5.77
CA ARG A 94 19.68 -22.97 5.75
C ARG A 94 19.42 -21.50 5.45
N SER A 95 20.23 -20.60 6.00
CA SER A 95 20.17 -19.18 5.70
C SER A 95 20.30 -18.91 4.19
N ALA A 96 21.22 -19.57 3.50
CA ALA A 96 21.41 -19.43 2.05
C ALA A 96 20.18 -19.90 1.24
N ASP A 97 19.54 -20.99 1.66
CA ASP A 97 18.34 -21.53 1.01
C ASP A 97 17.11 -20.64 1.27
N SER A 98 16.91 -20.22 2.52
CA SER A 98 15.86 -19.26 2.90
C SER A 98 16.06 -17.92 2.18
N ALA A 99 17.29 -17.42 2.08
CA ALA A 99 17.58 -16.20 1.32
C ALA A 99 17.28 -16.38 -0.17
N ALA A 100 17.56 -17.54 -0.77
CA ALA A 100 17.21 -17.84 -2.16
C ALA A 100 15.69 -17.83 -2.39
N GLU A 101 14.91 -18.38 -1.46
CA GLU A 101 13.45 -18.32 -1.49
C GLU A 101 12.93 -16.89 -1.35
N ALA A 102 13.51 -16.09 -0.45
CA ALA A 102 13.17 -14.68 -0.32
C ALA A 102 13.49 -13.89 -1.60
N ILE A 103 14.64 -14.12 -2.23
CA ILE A 103 15.02 -13.51 -3.52
C ILE A 103 14.06 -13.91 -4.63
N ARG A 104 13.57 -15.15 -4.67
CA ARG A 104 12.59 -15.56 -5.69
C ARG A 104 11.32 -14.72 -5.63
N GLN A 105 10.92 -14.31 -4.42
CA GLN A 105 9.73 -13.51 -4.20
C GLN A 105 9.99 -12.00 -4.33
N ARG A 106 11.22 -11.56 -4.04
CA ARG A 106 11.68 -10.17 -4.14
C ARG A 106 13.08 -10.10 -4.77
N PRO A 107 13.18 -10.25 -6.10
CA PRO A 107 14.47 -10.29 -6.80
C PRO A 107 15.16 -8.94 -6.85
N ASP A 108 14.41 -7.87 -6.56
CA ASP A 108 14.73 -6.44 -6.56
C ASP A 108 15.43 -5.95 -5.28
N VAL A 109 15.62 -6.80 -4.26
CA VAL A 109 16.22 -6.38 -2.98
C VAL A 109 17.70 -6.75 -2.92
N LEU A 110 18.58 -5.74 -2.94
CA LEU A 110 20.03 -5.92 -2.90
C LEU A 110 20.51 -6.62 -1.62
N SER A 111 19.95 -6.27 -0.47
CA SER A 111 20.34 -6.83 0.84
C SER A 111 20.10 -8.34 0.91
N LEU A 112 19.08 -8.88 0.23
CA LEU A 112 18.84 -10.32 0.16
C LEU A 112 19.89 -11.04 -0.70
N ARG A 113 20.33 -10.42 -1.80
CA ARG A 113 21.44 -10.95 -2.62
C ARG A 113 22.73 -11.02 -1.82
N LEU A 114 23.03 -9.96 -1.06
CA LEU A 114 24.17 -9.90 -0.15
C LEU A 114 24.06 -10.96 0.94
N LEU A 115 22.92 -11.07 1.62
CA LEU A 115 22.69 -12.10 2.64
C LEU A 115 22.94 -13.51 2.10
N ARG A 116 22.39 -13.84 0.92
CA ARG A 116 22.61 -15.16 0.30
C ARG A 116 24.08 -15.40 -0.03
N ALA A 117 24.75 -14.43 -0.64
CA ALA A 117 26.17 -14.53 -0.97
C ALA A 117 27.03 -14.69 0.29
N ASN A 118 26.74 -13.92 1.34
CA ASN A 118 27.37 -14.00 2.65
C ASN A 118 27.15 -15.38 3.30
N ALA A 119 25.92 -15.89 3.27
CA ALA A 119 25.58 -17.21 3.82
C ALA A 119 26.31 -18.33 3.09
N LEU A 120 26.34 -18.30 1.75
CA LEU A 120 27.09 -19.27 0.94
C LEU A 120 28.60 -19.20 1.20
N ALA A 121 29.16 -18.01 1.36
CA ALA A 121 30.58 -17.86 1.64
C ALA A 121 30.94 -18.31 3.07
N ALA A 122 30.08 -18.03 4.05
CA ALA A 122 30.23 -18.51 5.44
C ALA A 122 30.09 -20.05 5.54
N ASP A 123 29.29 -20.67 4.65
CA ASP A 123 29.16 -22.11 4.47
C ASP A 123 30.28 -22.73 3.60
N HIS A 124 31.34 -21.97 3.28
CA HIS A 124 32.48 -22.38 2.44
C HIS A 124 32.14 -22.74 0.98
N ARG A 125 30.95 -22.38 0.51
CA ARG A 125 30.48 -22.56 -0.88
C ARG A 125 30.88 -21.36 -1.75
N TYR A 126 32.18 -21.05 -1.78
CA TYR A 126 32.73 -19.82 -2.36
C TYR A 126 32.38 -19.63 -3.85
N THR A 127 32.37 -20.69 -4.65
CA THR A 127 32.00 -20.61 -6.08
C THR A 127 30.54 -20.18 -6.27
N ASP A 128 29.62 -20.71 -5.45
CA ASP A 128 28.21 -20.34 -5.47
C ASP A 128 27.99 -18.92 -4.96
N ALA A 129 28.77 -18.51 -3.95
CA ALA A 129 28.77 -17.14 -3.45
C ALA A 129 29.23 -16.15 -4.53
N LEU A 130 30.35 -16.42 -5.21
CA LEU A 130 30.85 -15.56 -6.31
C LEU A 130 29.89 -15.49 -7.49
N ARG A 131 29.22 -16.59 -7.82
CA ARG A 131 28.18 -16.61 -8.85
C ARG A 131 26.98 -15.75 -8.42
N THR A 132 26.52 -15.88 -7.18
CA THR A 132 25.43 -15.06 -6.63
C THR A 132 25.78 -13.57 -6.66
N VAL A 133 27.02 -13.20 -6.30
CA VAL A 133 27.50 -11.81 -6.38
C VAL A 133 27.58 -11.33 -7.82
N SER A 134 28.05 -12.16 -8.76
CA SER A 134 28.13 -11.80 -10.18
C SER A 134 26.75 -11.61 -10.82
N GLU A 135 25.79 -12.46 -10.48
CA GLU A 135 24.39 -12.33 -10.88
C GLU A 135 23.79 -11.03 -10.31
N ALA A 136 24.02 -10.75 -9.02
CA ALA A 136 23.57 -9.50 -8.41
C ALA A 136 24.22 -8.26 -9.04
N MET A 137 25.52 -8.30 -9.39
CA MET A 137 26.18 -7.19 -10.08
C MET A 137 25.64 -6.95 -11.49
N LYS A 138 25.07 -7.97 -12.12
CA LYS A 138 24.39 -7.83 -13.40
C LYS A 138 23.02 -7.16 -13.24
N ASP A 139 22.29 -7.50 -12.18
CA ASP A 139 20.94 -7.02 -11.93
C ASP A 139 20.93 -5.59 -11.33
N PHE A 140 21.89 -5.28 -10.45
CA PHE A 140 21.97 -4.02 -9.69
C PHE A 140 23.13 -3.12 -10.11
N GLY A 141 23.99 -3.56 -11.03
CA GLY A 141 25.24 -2.89 -11.33
C GLY A 141 26.33 -3.16 -10.27
N PRO A 142 27.51 -2.54 -10.41
CA PRO A 142 28.67 -2.81 -9.55
C PRO A 142 28.58 -2.10 -8.19
N GLU A 143 27.50 -2.38 -7.44
CA GLU A 143 27.30 -1.80 -6.10
C GLU A 143 28.52 -2.02 -5.19
N PRO A 144 28.97 -1.01 -4.42
CA PRO A 144 30.17 -1.12 -3.59
C PRO A 144 30.15 -2.32 -2.63
N ALA A 145 28.97 -2.64 -2.10
CA ALA A 145 28.74 -3.81 -1.26
C ALA A 145 29.10 -5.12 -1.97
N LEU A 146 28.63 -5.27 -3.21
CA LEU A 146 28.86 -6.45 -4.04
C LEU A 146 30.31 -6.54 -4.50
N VAL A 147 30.92 -5.41 -4.90
CA VAL A 147 32.32 -5.35 -5.28
C VAL A 147 33.22 -5.74 -4.11
N SER A 148 32.99 -5.14 -2.93
CA SER A 148 33.72 -5.45 -1.70
C SER A 148 33.55 -6.92 -1.30
N LEU A 149 32.32 -7.44 -1.33
CA LEU A 149 32.05 -8.84 -1.02
C LEU A 149 32.72 -9.80 -2.00
N ARG A 150 32.67 -9.50 -3.30
CA ARG A 150 33.36 -10.30 -4.35
C ARG A 150 34.86 -10.38 -4.06
N GLU A 151 35.50 -9.24 -3.79
CA GLU A 151 36.93 -9.19 -3.48
C GLU A 151 37.25 -9.89 -2.16
N SER A 152 36.38 -9.80 -1.16
CA SER A 152 36.50 -10.54 0.10
C SER A 152 36.45 -12.04 -0.15
N ILE A 153 35.45 -12.53 -0.90
CA ILE A 153 35.28 -13.94 -1.21
C ILE A 153 36.46 -14.46 -2.05
N GLN A 154 36.91 -13.71 -3.07
CA GLN A 154 38.06 -14.10 -3.90
C GLN A 154 39.36 -14.24 -3.09
N ARG A 155 39.53 -13.46 -2.03
CA ARG A 155 40.69 -13.52 -1.15
C ARG A 155 40.66 -14.70 -0.18
N ILE A 156 39.48 -15.04 0.36
CA ILE A 156 39.32 -16.16 1.32
C ILE A 156 39.07 -17.50 0.62
N MET A 157 38.66 -17.49 -0.65
CA MET A 157 38.46 -18.69 -1.44
C MET A 157 39.80 -19.43 -1.54
N PRO A 158 39.88 -20.68 -1.04
CA PRO A 158 41.09 -21.46 -1.18
C PRO A 158 41.34 -21.65 -2.68
N ALA A 159 42.50 -21.19 -3.16
CA ALA A 159 42.98 -21.59 -4.48
C ALA A 159 42.91 -23.13 -4.58
N PRO A 160 42.59 -23.72 -5.74
CA PRO A 160 42.58 -25.16 -5.89
C PRO A 160 43.88 -25.70 -5.31
N ARG A 161 43.77 -26.48 -4.23
CA ARG A 161 44.91 -27.13 -3.57
C ARG A 161 45.52 -28.07 -4.58
N LYS A 162 46.43 -27.57 -5.40
CA LYS A 162 47.60 -28.36 -5.77
C LYS A 162 48.36 -28.50 -4.46
N PRO A 163 48.47 -29.72 -3.89
CA PRO A 163 49.32 -29.92 -2.73
C PRO A 163 50.66 -29.27 -3.05
N HIS A 164 51.06 -28.27 -2.27
CA HIS A 164 52.42 -27.76 -2.32
C HIS A 164 53.32 -28.84 -1.70
N THR A 165 53.50 -29.95 -2.43
CA THR A 165 54.58 -30.92 -2.22
C THR A 165 55.86 -30.50 -2.94
N THR A 166 55.95 -29.27 -3.46
CA THR A 166 57.16 -28.80 -4.15
C THR A 166 57.49 -27.34 -3.83
N ALA A 167 58.20 -27.16 -2.71
CA ALA A 167 59.26 -26.15 -2.57
C ALA A 167 60.26 -26.62 -1.50
N VAL A 168 60.79 -27.84 -1.69
CA VAL A 168 62.08 -28.25 -1.11
C VAL A 168 63.16 -27.78 -2.09
N ALA A 169 63.36 -26.46 -2.16
CA ALA A 169 64.49 -25.77 -2.79
C ALA A 169 64.23 -24.27 -2.52
N SER A 170 64.98 -23.53 -1.71
CA SER A 170 66.41 -23.56 -1.42
C SER A 170 66.67 -23.30 0.07
N VAL A 171 66.94 -24.36 0.82
CA VAL A 171 67.77 -24.28 2.03
C VAL A 171 68.94 -25.17 1.70
N GLN A 172 70.16 -24.64 1.66
CA GLN A 172 71.29 -25.56 1.70
C GLN A 172 71.19 -26.33 3.03
N PRO A 173 71.29 -27.66 3.07
CA PRO A 173 71.17 -28.45 4.30
C PRO A 173 72.06 -27.97 5.46
N ALA A 174 73.12 -27.20 5.15
CA ALA A 174 74.00 -26.56 6.11
C ALA A 174 73.35 -25.40 6.92
N ASP A 175 72.27 -24.78 6.43
CA ASP A 175 71.63 -23.61 7.07
C ASP A 175 70.59 -23.95 8.14
N LEU A 176 70.15 -25.19 8.25
CA LEU A 176 69.18 -25.65 9.26
C LEU A 176 69.74 -26.90 9.95
N ALA A 177 70.77 -26.69 10.77
CA ALA A 177 71.42 -27.75 11.55
C ALA A 177 71.32 -27.47 13.05
N GLY A 178 71.48 -28.52 13.86
CA GLY A 178 71.52 -28.42 15.32
C GLY A 178 70.17 -28.11 15.96
N PRO A 179 70.14 -27.41 17.12
CA PRO A 179 68.93 -27.21 17.92
C PRO A 179 67.77 -26.52 17.16
N ALA A 180 68.07 -25.67 16.17
CA ALA A 180 67.07 -24.98 15.36
C ALA A 180 66.26 -25.94 14.48
N LEU A 181 66.91 -26.98 13.93
CA LEU A 181 66.22 -28.01 13.15
C LEU A 181 65.28 -28.85 14.03
N VAL A 182 65.74 -29.21 15.24
CA VAL A 182 64.95 -29.99 16.21
C VAL A 182 63.72 -29.20 16.67
N ALA A 183 63.89 -27.90 16.95
CA ALA A 183 62.78 -27.01 17.30
C ALA A 183 61.79 -26.84 16.13
N ALA A 184 62.29 -26.67 14.90
CA ALA A 184 61.44 -26.57 13.70
C ALA A 184 60.66 -27.87 13.42
N GLN A 185 61.28 -29.04 13.58
CA GLN A 185 60.62 -30.35 13.45
C GLN A 185 59.51 -30.51 14.49
N ARG A 186 59.78 -30.19 15.76
CA ARG A 186 58.76 -30.16 16.83
C ARG A 186 57.58 -29.25 16.44
N ALA A 187 57.87 -28.07 15.89
CA ALA A 187 56.84 -27.13 15.46
C ALA A 187 55.98 -27.66 14.30
N TYR A 188 56.60 -28.29 13.29
CA TYR A 188 55.88 -28.91 12.18
C TYR A 188 55.04 -30.11 12.63
N ASP A 189 55.56 -30.98 13.49
CA ASP A 189 54.84 -32.14 14.00
C ASP A 189 53.65 -31.72 14.87
N ALA A 190 53.82 -30.69 15.70
CA ALA A 190 52.73 -30.11 16.49
C ALA A 190 51.68 -29.45 15.58
N SER A 191 52.10 -28.69 14.55
CA SER A 191 51.17 -28.11 13.57
C SER A 191 50.38 -29.17 12.82
N ALA A 192 51.01 -30.29 12.44
CA ALA A 192 50.36 -31.40 11.74
C ALA A 192 49.31 -32.11 12.62
N LYS A 193 49.46 -32.06 13.94
CA LYS A 193 48.51 -32.60 14.92
C LYS A 193 47.42 -31.61 15.32
N GLY A 194 47.52 -30.35 14.88
CA GLY A 194 46.63 -29.26 15.30
C GLY A 194 46.97 -28.65 16.65
N ASP A 195 48.11 -29.02 17.25
CA ASP A 195 48.58 -28.51 18.56
C ASP A 195 49.28 -27.15 18.38
N TYR A 196 48.52 -26.14 17.91
CA TYR A 196 49.10 -24.87 17.45
C TYR A 196 49.80 -24.05 18.54
N ALA A 197 49.42 -24.19 19.82
CA ALA A 197 50.12 -23.54 20.92
C ALA A 197 51.55 -24.09 21.09
N ILE A 198 51.72 -25.42 21.01
CA ILE A 198 53.03 -26.09 21.08
C ILE A 198 53.83 -25.77 19.81
N ALA A 199 53.15 -25.73 18.66
CA ALA A 199 53.76 -25.35 17.40
C ALA A 199 54.33 -23.92 17.44
N ALA A 200 53.56 -22.96 17.96
CA ALA A 200 53.98 -21.56 18.06
C ALA A 200 55.20 -21.40 18.98
N GLN A 201 55.19 -22.05 20.15
CA GLN A 201 56.32 -22.03 21.07
C GLN A 201 57.59 -22.65 20.45
N SER A 202 57.45 -23.80 19.80
CA SER A 202 58.57 -24.50 19.16
C SER A 202 59.09 -23.74 17.92
N ALA A 203 58.20 -23.06 17.18
CA ALA A 203 58.57 -22.22 16.05
C ALA A 203 59.31 -20.96 16.51
N HIS A 204 58.86 -20.33 17.60
CA HIS A 204 59.55 -19.20 18.22
C HIS A 204 60.97 -19.58 18.71
N GLU A 205 61.14 -20.77 19.30
CA GLU A 205 62.45 -21.31 19.67
C GLU A 205 63.37 -21.44 18.43
N ALA A 206 62.84 -22.00 17.33
CA ALA A 206 63.58 -22.14 16.08
C ALA A 206 63.97 -20.78 15.48
N VAL A 207 63.06 -19.81 15.51
CA VAL A 207 63.29 -18.43 15.04
C VAL A 207 64.33 -17.71 15.91
N THR A 208 64.30 -17.89 17.22
CA THR A 208 65.29 -17.29 18.13
C THR A 208 66.71 -17.78 17.80
N LEU A 209 66.84 -19.06 17.45
CA LEU A 209 68.13 -19.66 17.07
C LEU A 209 68.58 -19.25 15.66
N ARG A 210 67.65 -19.06 14.72
CA ARG A 210 67.95 -18.69 13.32
C ARG A 210 66.93 -17.66 12.78
N PRO A 211 67.06 -16.38 13.17
CA PRO A 211 66.03 -15.36 12.92
C PRO A 211 65.90 -14.93 11.46
N THR A 212 66.92 -15.20 10.64
CA THR A 212 66.98 -14.76 9.23
C THR A 212 66.40 -15.77 8.24
N ILE A 213 65.94 -16.94 8.71
CA ILE A 213 65.38 -17.97 7.83
C ILE A 213 63.89 -17.70 7.64
N MET A 214 63.51 -17.26 6.44
CA MET A 214 62.13 -16.91 6.08
C MET A 214 61.12 -18.02 6.44
N ARG A 215 61.44 -19.27 6.10
CA ARG A 215 60.54 -20.40 6.35
C ARG A 215 60.22 -20.61 7.84
N LEU A 216 61.15 -20.33 8.75
CA LEU A 216 60.91 -20.42 10.19
C LEU A 216 60.02 -19.27 10.68
N ARG A 217 60.20 -18.06 10.14
CA ARG A 217 59.31 -16.92 10.41
C ARG A 217 57.89 -17.20 9.96
N LEU A 218 57.71 -17.72 8.74
CA LEU A 218 56.39 -18.10 8.23
C LEU A 218 55.75 -19.19 9.10
N LEU A 219 56.52 -20.18 9.56
CA LEU A 219 56.03 -21.22 10.48
C LEU A 219 55.57 -20.66 11.83
N GLU A 220 56.33 -19.73 12.41
CA GLU A 220 55.94 -19.04 13.66
C GLU A 220 54.63 -18.26 13.47
N ILE A 221 54.54 -17.46 12.40
CA ILE A 221 53.34 -16.67 12.08
C ILE A 221 52.11 -17.59 11.88
N ASP A 222 52.26 -18.65 11.08
CA ASP A 222 51.16 -19.58 10.78
C ASP A 222 50.72 -20.37 12.03
N ALA A 223 51.67 -20.74 12.90
CA ALA A 223 51.37 -21.42 14.16
C ALA A 223 50.68 -20.49 15.17
N LEU A 224 51.11 -19.22 15.25
CA LEU A 224 50.44 -18.21 16.08
C LEU A 224 49.01 -17.97 15.60
N LEU A 225 48.80 -17.86 14.29
CA LEU A 225 47.46 -17.79 13.68
C LEU A 225 46.60 -19.00 14.03
N GLY A 226 47.14 -20.22 13.88
CA GLY A 226 46.43 -21.45 14.23
C GLY A 226 46.09 -21.57 15.72
N SER A 227 46.88 -20.94 16.59
CA SER A 227 46.63 -20.90 18.05
C SER A 227 45.59 -19.85 18.47
N GLY A 228 45.14 -19.00 17.55
CA GLY A 228 44.25 -17.87 17.83
C GLY A 228 44.96 -16.64 18.42
N ASN A 229 46.29 -16.65 18.54
CA ASN A 229 47.07 -15.52 19.05
C ASN A 229 47.42 -14.53 17.92
N ILE A 230 46.38 -13.85 17.41
CA ILE A 230 46.46 -13.03 16.19
C ILE A 230 47.36 -11.78 16.40
N GLU A 231 47.33 -11.17 17.58
CA GLU A 231 48.19 -10.01 17.90
C GLU A 231 49.67 -10.39 17.90
N ALA A 232 50.03 -11.54 18.48
CA ALA A 232 51.41 -12.04 18.42
C ALA A 232 51.82 -12.39 16.99
N ALA A 233 50.91 -12.96 16.18
CA ALA A 233 51.18 -13.20 14.76
C ALA A 233 51.46 -11.90 13.99
N TRP A 234 50.74 -10.80 14.30
CA TRP A 234 50.97 -9.48 13.72
C TRP A 234 52.36 -8.94 14.05
N GLN A 235 52.78 -9.04 15.31
CA GLN A 235 54.12 -8.62 15.73
C GLN A 235 55.20 -9.47 15.06
N ALA A 236 55.05 -10.81 15.05
CA ALA A 236 55.98 -11.71 14.39
C ALA A 236 56.09 -11.43 12.88
N GLN A 237 54.98 -11.09 12.23
CA GLN A 237 54.96 -10.67 10.82
C GLN A 237 55.71 -9.35 10.63
N ALA A 238 55.41 -8.32 11.43
CA ALA A 238 56.05 -7.01 11.33
C ALA A 238 57.56 -7.09 11.56
N ASP A 239 58.00 -7.89 12.55
CA ASP A 239 59.41 -8.14 12.83
C ASP A 239 60.10 -8.89 11.69
N ALA A 240 59.44 -9.91 11.13
CA ALA A 240 59.96 -10.63 9.96
C ALA A 240 60.12 -9.70 8.74
N ALA A 241 59.15 -8.83 8.47
CA ALA A 241 59.23 -7.87 7.37
C ALA A 241 60.31 -6.81 7.58
N ARG A 242 60.52 -6.34 8.82
CA ARG A 242 61.59 -5.40 9.16
C ARG A 242 62.97 -6.02 8.95
N LEU A 243 63.13 -7.31 9.25
CA LEU A 243 64.41 -8.02 9.16
C LEU A 243 64.72 -8.53 7.73
N LEU A 244 63.70 -9.02 7.02
CA LEU A 244 63.87 -9.78 5.77
C LEU A 244 63.32 -9.05 4.52
N GLY A 245 62.73 -7.87 4.71
CA GLY A 245 62.01 -7.15 3.67
C GLY A 245 60.57 -7.62 3.50
N ASP A 246 59.74 -6.81 2.84
CA ASP A 246 58.30 -7.06 2.68
C ASP A 246 58.01 -7.97 1.46
N THR A 247 58.33 -9.26 1.60
CA THR A 247 58.10 -10.26 0.54
C THR A 247 56.61 -10.55 0.33
N ASP A 248 56.27 -11.14 -0.82
CA ASP A 248 54.87 -11.48 -1.14
C ASP A 248 54.24 -12.43 -0.12
N GLU A 249 55.01 -13.37 0.45
CA GLU A 249 54.55 -14.30 1.48
C GLU A 249 54.23 -13.61 2.80
N LEU A 250 55.02 -12.61 3.18
CA LEU A 250 54.79 -11.80 4.38
C LEU A 250 53.65 -10.81 4.17
N ARG A 251 53.52 -10.22 2.97
CA ARG A 251 52.42 -9.33 2.61
C ARG A 251 51.06 -10.05 2.64
N LYS A 252 51.00 -11.28 2.12
CA LYS A 252 49.79 -12.13 2.20
C LYS A 252 49.37 -12.43 3.65
N ARG A 253 50.33 -12.77 4.51
CA ARG A 253 50.08 -13.01 5.93
C ARG A 253 49.69 -11.74 6.66
N ARG A 254 50.35 -10.60 6.39
CA ARG A 254 49.96 -9.29 6.91
C ARG A 254 48.51 -8.98 6.56
N ALA A 255 48.11 -9.18 5.31
CA ALA A 255 46.73 -8.95 4.88
C ALA A 255 45.74 -9.84 5.64
N TYR A 256 46.03 -11.14 5.80
CA TYR A 256 45.18 -12.07 6.52
C TYR A 256 45.05 -11.74 8.02
N ILE A 257 46.19 -11.54 8.70
CA ILE A 257 46.23 -11.18 10.14
C ILE A 257 45.55 -9.82 10.35
N GLY A 258 45.86 -8.87 9.47
CA GLY A 258 45.32 -7.52 9.48
C GLY A 258 43.81 -7.50 9.29
N ASP A 259 43.24 -8.30 8.39
CA ASP A 259 41.79 -8.39 8.20
C ASP A 259 41.08 -8.87 9.48
N GLU A 260 41.63 -9.87 10.18
CA GLU A 260 41.07 -10.37 11.44
C GLU A 260 41.17 -9.33 12.57
N LEU A 261 42.33 -8.69 12.76
CA LEU A 261 42.50 -7.63 13.76
C LEU A 261 41.65 -6.41 13.43
N ALA A 262 41.56 -6.04 12.16
CA ALA A 262 40.74 -4.92 11.71
C ALA A 262 39.27 -5.16 12.00
N LYS A 263 38.76 -6.39 11.77
CA LYS A 263 37.40 -6.76 12.12
C LYS A 263 37.14 -6.66 13.63
N GLN A 264 38.07 -7.15 14.45
CA GLN A 264 37.94 -7.03 15.92
C GLN A 264 37.92 -5.57 16.36
N SER A 265 38.82 -4.74 15.84
CA SER A 265 38.83 -3.29 16.12
C SER A 265 37.58 -2.61 15.59
N ALA A 266 37.10 -2.94 14.40
CA ALA A 266 35.89 -2.37 13.81
C ALA A 266 34.63 -2.70 14.62
N THR A 267 34.52 -3.92 15.16
CA THR A 267 33.44 -4.30 16.09
C THR A 267 33.50 -3.46 17.37
N LYS A 268 34.69 -3.33 17.97
CA LYS A 268 34.88 -2.48 19.16
C LYS A 268 34.50 -1.02 18.89
N ALA A 269 34.85 -0.51 17.70
CA ALA A 269 34.47 0.83 17.27
C ALA A 269 32.94 0.97 17.18
N LEU A 270 32.24 0.04 16.53
CA LEU A 270 30.78 0.07 16.41
C LEU A 270 30.08 -0.03 17.77
N ASP A 271 30.59 -0.89 18.66
CA ASP A 271 30.04 -1.02 20.02
C ASP A 271 30.25 0.26 20.84
N ALA A 272 31.41 0.92 20.71
CA ALA A 272 31.65 2.22 21.32
C ALA A 272 30.71 3.30 20.76
N ARG A 273 30.49 3.34 19.43
CA ARG A 273 29.52 4.25 18.79
C ARG A 273 28.11 4.03 19.34
N ARG A 274 27.66 2.79 19.49
CA ARG A 274 26.33 2.44 20.04
C ARG A 274 26.15 2.89 21.49
N ARG A 275 27.23 2.91 22.28
CA ARG A 275 27.23 3.47 23.64
C ARG A 275 27.33 5.00 23.69
N GLY A 276 27.52 5.66 22.55
CA GLY A 276 27.72 7.11 22.46
C GLY A 276 29.16 7.56 22.71
N ASP A 277 30.12 6.65 22.91
CA ASP A 277 31.53 6.98 23.10
C ASP A 277 32.22 7.15 21.73
N VAL A 278 32.09 8.36 21.18
CA VAL A 278 32.65 8.69 19.87
C VAL A 278 34.18 8.71 19.87
N ALA A 279 34.81 9.11 20.98
CA ALA A 279 36.26 9.20 21.06
C ALA A 279 36.90 7.81 21.06
N GLU A 280 36.38 6.88 21.86
CA GLU A 280 36.79 5.48 21.86
C GLU A 280 36.55 4.82 20.49
N ALA A 281 35.40 5.11 19.88
CA ALA A 281 35.11 4.62 18.54
C ALA A 281 36.12 5.08 17.49
N THR A 282 36.49 6.37 17.48
CA THR A 282 37.49 6.91 16.56
C THR A 282 38.86 6.22 16.73
N VAL A 283 39.26 5.92 17.97
CA VAL A 283 40.51 5.18 18.25
C VAL A 283 40.47 3.79 17.61
N PHE A 284 39.41 3.02 17.86
CA PHE A 284 39.28 1.67 17.32
C PHE A 284 39.08 1.65 15.80
N ALA A 285 38.32 2.59 15.23
CA ALA A 285 38.15 2.71 13.78
C ALA A 285 39.48 3.04 13.09
N ARG A 286 40.31 3.89 13.71
CA ARG A 286 41.67 4.19 13.22
C ARG A 286 42.56 2.96 13.26
N GLN A 287 42.51 2.19 14.35
CA GLN A 287 43.23 0.91 14.44
C GLN A 287 42.79 -0.06 13.34
N ALA A 288 41.47 -0.21 13.11
CA ALA A 288 40.96 -1.07 12.05
C ALA A 288 41.49 -0.67 10.66
N SER A 289 41.45 0.64 10.34
CA SER A 289 42.02 1.15 9.09
C SER A 289 43.53 0.98 8.98
N THR A 290 44.25 0.89 10.11
CA THR A 290 45.70 0.66 10.15
C THR A 290 46.06 -0.81 9.95
N TYR A 291 45.27 -1.72 10.54
CA TYR A 291 45.48 -3.16 10.38
C TYR A 291 45.19 -3.64 8.96
N ALA A 292 44.17 -3.07 8.30
CA ALA A 292 43.79 -3.42 6.93
C ALA A 292 43.61 -2.16 6.06
N PRO A 293 44.72 -1.46 5.69
CA PRO A 293 44.66 -0.20 4.95
C PRO A 293 44.09 -0.35 3.55
N GLU A 294 44.19 -1.53 2.95
CA GLU A 294 43.62 -1.87 1.63
C GLU A 294 42.09 -2.04 1.67
N ARG A 295 41.48 -2.11 2.85
CA ARG A 295 40.02 -2.25 3.01
C ARG A 295 39.38 -0.88 3.12
N ALA A 296 38.78 -0.42 2.01
CA ALA A 296 38.11 0.87 1.95
C ALA A 296 37.02 1.03 3.02
N SER A 297 36.33 -0.04 3.42
CA SER A 297 35.24 0.03 4.39
C SER A 297 35.69 0.41 5.81
N TYR A 298 36.87 0.01 6.27
CA TYR A 298 37.39 0.47 7.57
C TYR A 298 37.81 1.94 7.53
N ARG A 299 38.27 2.45 6.38
CA ARG A 299 38.49 3.89 6.18
C ARG A 299 37.16 4.65 6.21
N LEU A 300 36.10 4.12 5.60
CA LEU A 300 34.76 4.72 5.70
C LEU A 300 34.26 4.72 7.16
N GLN A 301 34.43 3.63 7.92
CA GLN A 301 34.08 3.60 9.34
C GLN A 301 34.86 4.65 10.17
N LEU A 302 36.15 4.85 9.87
CA LEU A 302 36.91 5.95 10.49
C LEU A 302 36.31 7.33 10.12
N MET A 303 35.94 7.54 8.86
CA MET A 303 35.25 8.77 8.45
C MET A 303 33.91 8.95 9.16
N GLU A 304 33.12 7.90 9.38
CA GLU A 304 31.90 7.94 10.20
C GLU A 304 32.18 8.45 11.61
N SER A 305 33.21 7.89 12.27
CA SER A 305 33.52 8.25 13.66
C SER A 305 34.05 9.68 13.76
N LEU A 306 34.87 10.13 12.80
CA LEU A 306 35.33 11.53 12.71
C LEU A 306 34.17 12.49 12.45
N LEU A 307 33.26 12.12 11.55
CA LEU A 307 32.06 12.88 11.26
C LEU A 307 31.16 12.97 12.50
N ALA A 308 30.99 11.87 13.25
CA ALA A 308 30.28 11.83 14.53
C ALA A 308 30.92 12.71 15.60
N GLN A 309 32.26 12.78 15.63
CA GLN A 309 33.04 13.60 16.55
C GLN A 309 33.05 15.09 16.15
N ASN A 310 32.51 15.41 14.98
CA ASN A 310 32.62 16.73 14.33
C ASN A 310 34.08 17.16 14.08
N ASP A 311 35.00 16.20 13.90
CA ASP A 311 36.38 16.47 13.51
C ASP A 311 36.46 16.62 11.98
N LEU A 312 36.05 17.80 11.49
CA LEU A 312 35.99 18.11 10.06
C LEU A 312 37.38 18.14 9.40
N ALA A 313 38.42 18.50 10.16
CA ALA A 313 39.79 18.52 9.67
C ALA A 313 40.33 17.09 9.51
N GLY A 314 40.11 16.23 10.52
CA GLY A 314 40.43 14.81 10.45
C GLY A 314 39.67 14.10 9.33
N LEU A 315 38.36 14.38 9.19
CA LEU A 315 37.53 13.85 8.11
C LEU A 315 38.07 14.24 6.73
N SER A 316 38.38 15.52 6.54
CA SER A 316 38.95 16.03 5.28
C SER A 316 40.29 15.36 4.94
N GLY A 317 41.14 15.13 5.95
CA GLY A 317 42.42 14.43 5.79
C GLY A 317 42.24 12.98 5.36
N VAL A 318 41.45 12.20 6.11
CA VAL A 318 41.22 10.77 5.81
C VAL A 318 40.52 10.57 4.47
N ALA A 319 39.56 11.44 4.12
CA ALA A 319 38.93 11.44 2.81
C ALA A 319 39.92 11.79 1.69
N GLY A 320 40.85 12.73 1.94
CA GLY A 320 41.94 13.05 1.02
C GLY A 320 42.87 11.86 0.75
N ASP A 321 43.29 11.15 1.79
CA ASP A 321 44.12 9.95 1.67
C ASP A 321 43.39 8.83 0.90
N ALA A 322 42.08 8.70 1.12
CA ALA A 322 41.27 7.73 0.39
C ALA A 322 41.19 8.06 -1.11
N ILE A 323 41.01 9.34 -1.45
CA ILE A 323 41.00 9.82 -2.85
C ILE A 323 42.38 9.63 -3.50
N ALA A 324 43.47 9.90 -2.77
CA ALA A 324 44.82 9.69 -3.28
C ALA A 324 45.13 8.22 -3.56
N SER A 325 44.53 7.31 -2.78
CA SER A 325 44.70 5.86 -2.96
C SER A 325 43.82 5.30 -4.08
N ASP A 326 42.58 5.80 -4.21
CA ASP A 326 41.61 5.37 -5.21
C ASP A 326 40.68 6.54 -5.57
N ALA A 327 40.99 7.21 -6.68
CA ALA A 327 40.26 8.37 -7.15
C ALA A 327 38.90 8.05 -7.78
N GLY A 328 38.54 6.76 -7.96
CA GLY A 328 37.29 6.34 -8.60
C GLY A 328 36.08 6.30 -7.65
N LYS A 329 36.26 6.57 -6.35
CA LYS A 329 35.22 6.39 -5.33
C LYS A 329 34.48 7.68 -5.01
N THR A 330 33.15 7.66 -5.17
CA THR A 330 32.27 8.83 -4.93
C THR A 330 32.22 9.28 -3.47
N THR A 331 32.07 8.36 -2.52
CA THR A 331 31.83 8.69 -1.10
C THR A 331 32.92 9.57 -0.46
N PRO A 332 34.23 9.30 -0.65
CA PRO A 332 35.29 10.18 -0.15
C PRO A 332 35.20 11.63 -0.64
N TYR A 333 34.88 11.85 -1.92
CA TYR A 333 34.69 13.22 -2.44
C TYR A 333 33.50 13.91 -1.79
N VAL A 334 32.37 13.22 -1.65
CA VAL A 334 31.17 13.79 -0.98
C VAL A 334 31.49 14.19 0.46
N LEU A 335 32.13 13.31 1.23
CA LEU A 335 32.45 13.58 2.64
C LEU A 335 33.50 14.67 2.81
N ARG A 336 34.53 14.74 1.95
CA ARG A 336 35.51 15.83 1.96
C ARG A 336 34.88 17.16 1.56
N GLY A 337 34.01 17.14 0.55
CA GLY A 337 33.28 18.32 0.11
C GLY A 337 32.37 18.88 1.20
N TYR A 338 31.63 18.01 1.90
CA TYR A 338 30.86 18.38 3.08
C TYR A 338 31.76 19.00 4.16
N ALA A 339 32.87 18.35 4.50
CA ALA A 339 33.76 18.81 5.56
C ALA A 339 34.36 20.18 5.25
N ARG A 340 34.80 20.40 4.01
CA ARG A 340 35.29 21.69 3.50
C ARG A 340 34.22 22.77 3.56
N MET A 341 32.99 22.46 3.13
CA MET A 341 31.89 23.41 3.19
C MET A 341 31.60 23.84 4.63
N ALA A 342 31.51 22.88 5.55
CA ALA A 342 31.29 23.14 6.97
C ALA A 342 32.45 23.91 7.64
N GLN A 343 33.65 23.89 7.03
CA GLN A 343 34.81 24.69 7.42
C GLN A 343 34.89 26.07 6.72
N GLY A 344 33.94 26.40 5.83
CA GLY A 344 33.91 27.65 5.08
C GLY A 344 34.68 27.65 3.76
N ASP A 345 35.28 26.53 3.35
CA ASP A 345 35.93 26.37 2.03
C ASP A 345 34.91 25.94 0.97
N ALA A 346 34.06 26.88 0.56
CA ALA A 346 33.03 26.62 -0.44
C ALA A 346 33.60 26.26 -1.82
N THR A 347 34.78 26.80 -2.18
CA THR A 347 35.40 26.57 -3.49
C THR A 347 35.96 25.15 -3.57
N GLY A 348 36.71 24.72 -2.55
CA GLY A 348 37.20 23.34 -2.46
C GLY A 348 36.07 22.32 -2.32
N ALA A 349 35.01 22.66 -1.61
CA ALA A 349 33.82 21.83 -1.49
C ALA A 349 33.13 21.61 -2.85
N ASP A 350 32.89 22.68 -3.60
CA ASP A 350 32.23 22.60 -4.91
C ASP A 350 33.08 21.81 -5.93
N ALA A 351 34.41 21.89 -5.86
CA ALA A 351 35.30 21.07 -6.69
C ALA A 351 35.22 19.58 -6.34
N ASP A 352 35.12 19.24 -5.05
CA ASP A 352 34.92 17.86 -4.61
C ASP A 352 33.54 17.32 -5.03
N PHE A 353 32.48 18.12 -4.88
CA PHE A 353 31.15 17.72 -5.35
C PHE A 353 31.11 17.51 -6.86
N ALA A 354 31.70 18.40 -7.66
CA ALA A 354 31.80 18.21 -9.10
C ALA A 354 32.52 16.90 -9.46
N SER A 355 33.59 16.57 -8.72
CA SER A 355 34.32 15.30 -8.91
C SER A 355 33.48 14.09 -8.50
N ALA A 356 32.74 14.16 -7.39
CA ALA A 356 31.86 13.09 -6.93
C ALA A 356 30.77 12.76 -7.96
N LEU A 357 30.21 13.77 -8.63
CA LEU A 357 29.11 13.62 -9.59
C LEU A 357 29.53 13.09 -10.96
N GLN A 358 30.84 12.96 -11.23
CA GLN A 358 31.40 12.54 -12.51
C GLN A 358 32.09 11.17 -12.45
N GLN A 359 32.00 10.44 -11.33
CA GLN A 359 32.68 9.16 -11.18
C GLN A 359 32.08 8.07 -12.08
N PRO A 360 32.86 7.47 -13.00
CA PRO A 360 32.33 6.54 -14.01
C PRO A 360 31.91 5.19 -13.42
N ASP A 361 32.55 4.75 -12.34
CA ASP A 361 32.36 3.41 -11.75
C ASP A 361 31.41 3.42 -10.53
N THR A 362 30.51 4.42 -10.44
CA THR A 362 29.54 4.55 -9.33
C THR A 362 28.16 4.07 -9.72
N SER A 363 27.52 3.30 -8.84
CA SER A 363 26.15 2.83 -9.06
C SER A 363 25.15 3.97 -9.14
N GLU A 364 24.02 3.73 -9.82
CA GLU A 364 22.99 4.74 -10.00
C GLU A 364 22.41 5.20 -8.66
N ARG A 365 22.14 4.28 -7.71
CA ARG A 365 21.67 4.63 -6.36
C ARG A 365 22.67 5.53 -5.64
N GLN A 366 23.95 5.16 -5.61
CA GLN A 366 24.98 5.96 -4.94
C GLN A 366 25.15 7.34 -5.58
N GLN A 367 25.04 7.43 -6.91
CA GLN A 367 25.03 8.70 -7.63
C GLN A 367 23.83 9.60 -7.27
N ARG A 368 22.66 9.02 -6.99
CA ARG A 368 21.46 9.74 -6.56
C ARG A 368 21.60 10.24 -5.13
N LEU A 369 22.08 9.39 -4.21
CA LEU A 369 22.35 9.77 -2.81
C LEU A 369 23.43 10.86 -2.72
N ALA A 370 24.50 10.77 -3.53
CA ALA A 370 25.51 11.83 -3.61
C ALA A 370 24.90 13.18 -4.04
N ARG A 371 24.02 13.19 -5.06
CA ARG A 371 23.31 14.41 -5.50
C ARG A 371 22.37 14.96 -4.42
N LEU A 372 21.71 14.09 -3.66
CA LEU A 372 20.85 14.48 -2.53
C LEU A 372 21.66 15.14 -1.40
N ILE A 373 22.84 14.60 -1.06
CA ILE A 373 23.72 15.21 -0.06
C ILE A 373 24.24 16.56 -0.54
N VAL A 374 24.64 16.67 -1.81
CA VAL A 374 25.05 17.95 -2.42
C VAL A 374 23.89 18.96 -2.41
N ALA A 375 22.66 18.50 -2.71
CA ALA A 375 21.45 19.30 -2.65
C ALA A 375 21.17 19.82 -1.23
N ASP A 376 21.30 18.98 -0.20
CA ASP A 376 21.14 19.39 1.20
C ASP A 376 22.14 20.49 1.58
N VAL A 377 23.41 20.32 1.17
CA VAL A 377 24.47 21.32 1.38
C VAL A 377 24.12 22.64 0.68
N TRP A 378 23.73 22.62 -0.59
CA TRP A 378 23.41 23.84 -1.34
C TRP A 378 22.11 24.52 -0.91
N LEU A 379 21.11 23.76 -0.44
CA LEU A 379 19.91 24.33 0.18
C LEU A 379 20.26 25.13 1.43
N ALA A 380 21.15 24.60 2.27
CA ALA A 380 21.62 25.32 3.45
C ALA A 380 22.38 26.61 3.09
N GLN A 381 23.15 26.60 1.99
CA GLN A 381 23.85 27.77 1.46
C GLN A 381 22.95 28.75 0.68
N ALA A 382 21.62 28.63 0.77
CA ALA A 382 20.65 29.45 0.03
C ALA A 382 20.88 29.45 -1.50
N LYS A 383 21.24 28.30 -2.08
CA LYS A 383 21.42 28.10 -3.54
C LYS A 383 20.33 27.19 -4.15
N PRO A 384 19.03 27.51 -4.01
CA PRO A 384 17.94 26.62 -4.41
C PRO A 384 17.91 26.31 -5.92
N GLN A 385 18.28 27.26 -6.78
CA GLN A 385 18.34 27.01 -8.22
C GLN A 385 19.37 25.92 -8.55
N ARG A 386 20.56 26.01 -7.94
CA ARG A 386 21.62 25.01 -8.14
C ARG A 386 21.21 23.63 -7.63
N THR A 387 20.45 23.58 -6.53
CA THR A 387 19.82 22.35 -6.05
C THR A 387 18.84 21.76 -7.07
N LEU A 388 17.97 22.59 -7.67
CA LEU A 388 17.06 22.12 -8.72
C LEU A 388 17.84 21.60 -9.92
N ASP A 389 18.90 22.29 -10.35
CA ASP A 389 19.69 21.90 -11.52
C ASP A 389 20.38 20.53 -11.34
N VAL A 390 20.95 20.25 -10.16
CA VAL A 390 21.61 18.95 -9.90
C VAL A 390 20.61 17.80 -9.73
N LEU A 391 19.40 18.10 -9.26
CA LEU A 391 18.35 17.10 -9.13
C LEU A 391 17.56 16.91 -10.43
N ALA A 392 17.52 17.88 -11.34
CA ALA A 392 16.68 17.86 -12.54
C ALA A 392 16.94 16.66 -13.45
N SER A 393 18.20 16.21 -13.53
CA SER A 393 18.57 15.07 -14.38
C SER A 393 18.21 13.70 -13.81
N LEU A 394 17.59 13.64 -12.63
CA LEU A 394 17.22 12.38 -11.98
C LEU A 394 15.80 11.95 -12.36
N ASP A 395 15.70 10.85 -13.10
CA ASP A 395 14.44 10.18 -13.37
C ASP A 395 13.88 9.55 -12.09
N MET A 396 12.56 9.46 -11.95
CA MET A 396 11.98 8.65 -10.87
C MET A 396 12.09 7.17 -11.22
N LYS A 397 12.58 6.34 -10.30
CA LYS A 397 12.88 4.91 -10.54
C LYS A 397 11.95 3.94 -9.83
N GLY A 398 11.08 4.43 -8.95
CA GLY A 398 10.28 3.61 -8.05
C GLY A 398 11.10 2.99 -6.92
N ASP A 399 12.15 3.69 -6.46
CA ASP A 399 13.02 3.26 -5.35
C ASP A 399 12.89 4.18 -4.13
N ASP A 400 13.64 3.86 -3.07
CA ASP A 400 13.66 4.61 -1.80
C ASP A 400 14.16 6.06 -1.95
N THR A 401 14.85 6.39 -3.04
CA THR A 401 15.42 7.72 -3.27
C THR A 401 14.44 8.70 -3.93
N ASP A 402 13.40 8.23 -4.60
CA ASP A 402 12.41 9.09 -5.28
C ASP A 402 11.67 10.02 -4.32
N ALA A 403 11.32 9.52 -3.13
CA ALA A 403 10.69 10.31 -2.08
C ALA A 403 11.63 11.43 -1.60
N LEU A 404 12.92 11.10 -1.43
CA LEU A 404 13.94 12.06 -1.01
C LEU A 404 14.13 13.15 -2.08
N ILE A 405 14.22 12.77 -3.36
CA ILE A 405 14.38 13.71 -4.47
C ILE A 405 13.18 14.65 -4.59
N THR A 406 11.97 14.11 -4.51
CA THR A 406 10.74 14.90 -4.62
C THR A 406 10.64 15.92 -3.48
N TRP A 407 10.95 15.49 -2.25
CA TRP A 407 10.97 16.39 -1.10
C TRP A 407 12.01 17.51 -1.24
N ARG A 408 13.26 17.19 -1.61
CA ARG A 408 14.31 18.21 -1.81
C ARG A 408 14.02 19.17 -2.96
N ARG A 409 13.45 18.68 -4.08
CA ARG A 409 12.99 19.54 -5.19
C ARG A 409 11.93 20.52 -4.69
N ARG A 410 10.97 20.05 -3.90
CA ARG A 410 9.93 20.91 -3.32
C ARG A 410 10.51 21.95 -2.35
N GLN A 411 11.42 21.54 -1.46
CA GLN A 411 12.13 22.48 -0.58
C GLN A 411 12.87 23.57 -1.37
N ALA A 412 13.57 23.19 -2.44
CA ALA A 412 14.26 24.14 -3.31
C ALA A 412 13.31 25.11 -4.00
N GLN A 413 12.19 24.63 -4.55
CA GLN A 413 11.15 25.48 -5.16
C GLN A 413 10.58 26.48 -4.15
N MET A 414 10.28 26.03 -2.93
CA MET A 414 9.77 26.90 -1.86
C MET A 414 10.81 27.95 -1.48
N ALA A 415 12.07 27.55 -1.26
CA ALA A 415 13.15 28.47 -0.93
C ALA A 415 13.40 29.52 -2.02
N LEU A 416 13.24 29.15 -3.30
CA LEU A 416 13.30 30.09 -4.43
C LEU A 416 12.14 31.10 -4.39
N ALA A 417 10.94 30.68 -4.01
CA ALA A 417 9.76 31.54 -3.92
C ALA A 417 9.81 32.49 -2.71
N THR A 418 10.39 32.07 -1.58
CA THR A 418 10.40 32.84 -0.33
C THR A 418 11.70 33.59 -0.03
N ALA A 419 12.73 33.45 -0.88
CA ALA A 419 14.07 34.03 -0.67
C ALA A 419 14.65 33.69 0.71
N THR A 420 14.59 32.41 1.09
CA THR A 420 15.01 31.93 2.41
C THR A 420 16.51 32.22 2.64
N PRO A 421 16.89 32.82 3.79
CA PRO A 421 18.29 33.12 4.08
C PRO A 421 19.13 31.86 4.32
N GLU A 422 20.45 32.02 4.24
CA GLU A 422 21.44 30.97 4.51
C GLU A 422 21.28 30.42 5.94
N HIS A 423 21.35 29.10 6.07
CA HIS A 423 21.35 28.43 7.36
C HIS A 423 22.76 28.40 7.93
N SER A 424 22.91 28.65 9.23
CA SER A 424 24.24 28.67 9.89
C SER A 424 24.91 27.29 10.00
N THR A 425 24.16 26.21 9.78
CA THR A 425 24.64 24.84 9.93
C THR A 425 24.44 24.04 8.65
N THR A 426 25.53 23.50 8.10
CA THR A 426 25.48 22.57 6.97
C THR A 426 24.85 21.24 7.38
N PRO A 427 23.80 20.75 6.68
CA PRO A 427 23.17 19.47 6.96
C PRO A 427 24.19 18.33 6.86
N LYS A 428 24.32 17.59 7.96
CA LYS A 428 25.30 16.53 8.09
C LYS A 428 24.82 15.27 7.38
N PRO A 429 25.59 14.70 6.43
CA PRO A 429 25.27 13.40 5.85
C PRO A 429 25.40 12.31 6.91
N ILE A 430 24.72 11.20 6.68
CA ILE A 430 24.76 10.03 7.57
C ILE A 430 25.65 8.98 6.92
N LEU A 431 26.49 8.33 7.73
CA LEU A 431 27.21 7.13 7.32
C LEU A 431 26.75 5.98 8.21
N ASP A 432 25.89 5.11 7.69
CA ASP A 432 25.34 3.97 8.42
C ASP A 432 26.26 2.76 8.21
N CYS A 433 26.99 2.39 9.25
CA CYS A 433 27.96 1.29 9.21
C CYS A 433 27.48 0.08 10.01
N THR A 434 27.58 -1.10 9.39
CA THR A 434 27.38 -2.40 10.03
C THR A 434 28.64 -3.24 9.93
N ILE A 435 28.83 -4.19 10.86
CA ILE A 435 29.94 -5.16 10.83
C ILE A 435 29.33 -6.55 10.70
N ASP A 436 29.77 -7.32 9.70
CA ASP A 436 29.39 -8.72 9.52
C ASP A 436 30.63 -9.64 9.50
N SER A 437 30.46 -10.90 9.08
CA SER A 437 31.57 -11.85 9.00
C SER A 437 32.67 -11.45 8.01
N PHE A 438 32.37 -10.60 7.03
CA PHE A 438 33.24 -10.16 5.95
C PHE A 438 33.89 -8.79 6.21
N GLY A 439 33.51 -8.11 7.29
CA GLY A 439 34.15 -6.88 7.77
C GLY A 439 33.15 -5.73 7.93
N ALA A 440 33.66 -4.50 7.87
CA ALA A 440 32.81 -3.32 7.88
C ALA A 440 32.10 -3.13 6.53
N TRP A 441 30.86 -2.66 6.59
CA TRP A 441 30.08 -2.19 5.47
C TRP A 441 29.42 -0.87 5.84
N CYS A 442 29.55 0.14 5.01
CA CYS A 442 29.06 1.49 5.29
C CYS A 442 28.34 2.05 4.08
N GLU A 443 27.13 2.57 4.29
CA GLU A 443 26.35 3.30 3.30
C GLU A 443 26.26 4.78 3.68
N ILE A 444 26.24 5.64 2.67
CA ILE A 444 26.07 7.09 2.86
C ILE A 444 24.64 7.49 2.53
N GLU A 445 24.01 8.21 3.44
CA GLU A 445 22.63 8.68 3.32
C GLU A 445 22.57 10.22 3.45
N PRO A 446 21.59 10.88 2.81
CA PRO A 446 21.32 12.30 2.96
C PRO A 446 21.01 12.68 4.41
N SER A 447 21.01 13.98 4.70
CA SER A 447 20.73 14.43 6.06
C SER A 447 19.28 14.14 6.43
N ASP A 448 19.08 13.47 7.56
CA ASP A 448 17.76 13.25 8.14
C ASP A 448 17.88 13.14 9.69
N PRO A 449 17.40 14.14 10.45
CA PRO A 449 17.43 14.09 11.91
C PRO A 449 16.69 12.89 12.51
N ALA A 450 15.72 12.33 11.81
CA ALA A 450 14.90 11.20 12.25
C ALA A 450 15.41 9.85 11.74
N TYR A 451 16.51 9.78 10.97
CA TYR A 451 16.97 8.55 10.33
C TYR A 451 17.12 7.38 11.31
N ALA A 452 17.80 7.61 12.44
CA ALA A 452 18.07 6.56 13.42
C ALA A 452 16.79 6.00 14.05
N VAL A 453 15.82 6.88 14.40
CA VAL A 453 14.54 6.46 15.00
C VAL A 453 13.62 5.84 13.96
N SER A 454 13.62 6.32 12.71
CA SER A 454 12.86 5.72 11.60
C SER A 454 13.37 4.32 11.27
N ARG A 455 14.69 4.11 11.22
CA ARG A 455 15.30 2.78 11.09
C ARG A 455 14.91 1.85 12.24
N ALA A 456 14.90 2.37 13.47
CA ALA A 456 14.44 1.61 14.63
C ALA A 456 12.93 1.27 14.53
N ALA A 457 12.10 2.20 14.05
CA ALA A 457 10.67 1.98 13.82
C ALA A 457 10.42 0.90 12.77
N SER A 458 11.15 0.97 11.64
CA SER A 458 11.10 -0.05 10.59
C SER A 458 11.51 -1.40 11.14
N LYS A 459 12.59 -1.47 11.94
CA LYS A 459 13.04 -2.70 12.60
C LYS A 459 11.99 -3.24 13.58
N ALA A 460 11.35 -2.39 14.37
CA ALA A 460 10.30 -2.79 15.31
C ALA A 460 9.08 -3.36 14.58
N LEU A 461 8.63 -2.68 13.51
CA LEU A 461 7.54 -3.16 12.66
C LEU A 461 7.91 -4.50 12.03
N ALA A 462 9.14 -4.58 11.55
CA ALA A 462 9.76 -5.78 11.04
C ALA A 462 9.69 -6.95 12.05
N THR A 463 10.04 -6.74 13.31
CA THR A 463 9.98 -7.79 14.35
C THR A 463 8.56 -8.04 14.89
N GLY A 464 7.55 -7.35 14.36
CA GLY A 464 6.16 -7.44 14.81
C GLY A 464 5.85 -6.65 16.08
N ASP A 465 6.78 -5.85 16.58
CA ASP A 465 6.59 -4.94 17.72
C ASP A 465 5.90 -3.66 17.25
N ARG A 466 4.58 -3.75 17.12
CA ARG A 466 3.73 -2.68 16.59
C ARG A 466 3.69 -1.46 17.51
N SER A 467 3.81 -1.66 18.82
CA SER A 467 3.78 -0.58 19.80
C SER A 467 5.07 0.23 19.73
N ALA A 468 6.24 -0.43 19.75
CA ALA A 468 7.51 0.27 19.57
C ALA A 468 7.59 0.96 18.20
N ALA A 469 7.11 0.31 17.13
CA ALA A 469 7.06 0.92 15.80
C ALA A 469 6.24 2.22 15.77
N LEU A 470 5.08 2.23 16.44
CA LEU A 470 4.22 3.41 16.54
C LEU A 470 4.88 4.53 17.33
N ASP A 471 5.46 4.24 18.49
CA ASP A 471 6.09 5.26 19.33
C ASP A 471 7.34 5.85 18.64
N LEU A 472 8.18 5.02 18.03
CA LEU A 472 9.34 5.47 17.26
C LEU A 472 8.94 6.27 16.00
N SER A 473 7.83 5.92 15.34
CA SER A 473 7.34 6.69 14.19
C SER A 473 6.81 8.07 14.61
N ARG A 474 6.19 8.19 15.80
CA ARG A 474 5.80 9.48 16.36
C ARG A 474 7.01 10.34 16.69
N GLU A 475 8.06 9.74 17.26
CA GLU A 475 9.32 10.41 17.52
C GLU A 475 9.99 10.90 16.22
N ALA A 476 9.98 10.08 15.16
CA ALA A 476 10.49 10.48 13.84
C ALA A 476 9.78 11.73 13.30
N VAL A 477 8.45 11.79 13.40
CA VAL A 477 7.67 12.97 13.01
C VAL A 477 7.97 14.19 13.89
N GLN A 478 8.30 14.01 15.17
CA GLN A 478 8.69 15.13 16.04
C GLN A 478 10.07 15.70 15.67
N LEU A 479 11.01 14.83 15.28
CA LEU A 479 12.36 15.22 14.88
C LEU A 479 12.41 15.89 13.50
N ALA A 480 11.54 15.46 12.59
CA ALA A 480 11.46 15.99 11.22
C ALA A 480 10.00 16.18 10.78
N PRO A 481 9.30 17.21 11.31
CA PRO A 481 7.86 17.41 11.09
C PRO A 481 7.50 17.74 9.64
N ASP A 482 8.45 18.32 8.91
CA ASP A 482 8.28 18.76 7.52
C ASP A 482 8.68 17.69 6.48
N ASN A 483 9.09 16.49 6.93
CA ASN A 483 9.41 15.38 6.04
C ASN A 483 8.16 14.49 5.84
N PRO A 484 7.55 14.49 4.63
CA PRO A 484 6.34 13.72 4.37
C PRO A 484 6.54 12.21 4.51
N GLN A 485 7.77 11.72 4.37
CA GLN A 485 8.09 10.30 4.47
C GLN A 485 7.83 9.77 5.90
N HIS A 486 8.22 10.50 6.94
CA HIS A 486 7.94 10.07 8.31
C HIS A 486 6.45 10.15 8.67
N ARG A 487 5.72 11.08 8.05
CA ARG A 487 4.26 11.16 8.19
C ARG A 487 3.60 9.92 7.58
N LEU A 488 4.08 9.46 6.42
CA LEU A 488 3.65 8.21 5.78
C LEU A 488 4.01 6.97 6.62
N GLU A 489 5.21 6.92 7.19
CA GLU A 489 5.65 5.87 8.12
C GLU A 489 4.74 5.81 9.36
N LEU A 490 4.37 6.96 9.92
CA LEU A 490 3.43 7.04 11.04
C LEU A 490 2.03 6.54 10.68
N ILE A 491 1.49 6.91 9.51
CA ILE A 491 0.21 6.39 9.00
C ILE A 491 0.26 4.85 8.91
N THR A 492 1.37 4.32 8.39
CA THR A 492 1.60 2.88 8.27
C THR A 492 1.71 2.20 9.64
N ALA A 493 2.41 2.81 10.60
CA ALA A 493 2.54 2.28 11.95
C ALA A 493 1.19 2.26 12.70
N LEU A 494 0.39 3.32 12.55
CA LEU A 494 -0.97 3.41 13.11
C LEU A 494 -1.88 2.30 12.56
N ASP A 495 -1.85 2.04 11.26
CA ASP A 495 -2.61 0.95 10.65
C ASP A 495 -2.19 -0.43 11.15
N ASN A 496 -0.88 -0.68 11.23
CA ASN A 496 -0.35 -1.94 11.72
C ASN A 496 -0.68 -2.17 13.20
N HIS A 497 -0.75 -1.09 13.99
CA HIS A 497 -1.23 -1.09 15.36
C HIS A 497 -2.77 -1.23 15.47
N GLY A 498 -3.50 -1.08 14.36
CA GLY A 498 -4.97 -1.19 14.31
C GLY A 498 -5.72 0.12 14.57
N ASP A 499 -5.01 1.25 14.72
CA ASP A 499 -5.58 2.57 14.90
C ASP A 499 -5.89 3.25 13.55
N ARG A 500 -6.93 2.75 12.89
CA ARG A 500 -7.40 3.31 11.61
C ARG A 500 -7.86 4.76 11.72
N ALA A 501 -8.43 5.14 12.88
CA ALA A 501 -8.90 6.50 13.11
C ALA A 501 -7.72 7.48 13.20
N GLY A 502 -6.68 7.12 13.96
CA GLY A 502 -5.44 7.85 14.02
C GLY A 502 -4.77 7.97 12.65
N ALA A 503 -4.66 6.87 11.91
CA ALA A 503 -4.07 6.88 10.57
C ALA A 503 -4.84 7.79 9.58
N ASN A 504 -6.17 7.84 9.68
CA ASN A 504 -6.98 8.77 8.89
C ASN A 504 -6.78 10.24 9.32
N ALA A 505 -6.71 10.49 10.62
CA ALA A 505 -6.44 11.83 11.14
C ALA A 505 -5.06 12.34 10.70
N GLU A 506 -4.07 11.45 10.69
CA GLU A 506 -2.71 11.75 10.26
C GLU A 506 -2.64 12.05 8.75
N ALA A 507 -3.33 11.25 7.91
CA ALA A 507 -3.46 11.54 6.48
C ALA A 507 -4.12 12.91 6.22
N ILE A 508 -5.19 13.25 6.94
CA ILE A 508 -5.83 14.57 6.84
C ILE A 508 -4.85 15.68 7.25
N SER A 509 -4.08 15.48 8.32
CA SER A 509 -3.07 16.43 8.79
C SER A 509 -1.98 16.67 7.75
N LEU A 510 -1.45 15.61 7.12
CA LEU A 510 -0.47 15.69 6.04
C LEU A 510 -1.00 16.50 4.86
N VAL A 511 -2.24 16.21 4.41
CA VAL A 511 -2.86 16.96 3.30
C VAL A 511 -3.06 18.43 3.66
N ASN A 512 -3.55 18.74 4.86
CA ASN A 512 -3.76 20.12 5.30
C ASN A 512 -2.45 20.91 5.43
N ALA A 513 -1.33 20.23 5.67
CA ALA A 513 -0.01 20.84 5.69
C ALA A 513 0.58 21.10 4.29
N GLY A 514 -0.13 20.74 3.20
CA GLY A 514 0.33 20.95 1.83
C GLY A 514 1.52 20.07 1.43
N MET A 515 1.70 18.93 2.11
CA MET A 515 2.87 18.06 1.94
C MET A 515 2.78 17.08 0.75
N LEU A 516 1.61 16.97 0.10
CA LEU A 516 1.43 16.06 -1.04
C LEU A 516 2.35 16.41 -2.22
N ASP A 517 2.58 17.70 -2.49
CA ASP A 517 3.49 18.17 -3.56
C ASP A 517 4.96 17.78 -3.31
N ALA A 518 5.30 17.38 -2.08
CA ALA A 518 6.63 16.92 -1.69
C ALA A 518 6.77 15.38 -1.73
N MET A 519 5.79 14.69 -2.31
CA MET A 519 5.74 13.23 -2.41
C MET A 519 5.61 12.80 -3.87
N PRO A 520 6.09 11.60 -4.24
CA PRO A 520 5.74 11.00 -5.52
C PRO A 520 4.21 10.85 -5.65
N ASP A 521 3.69 10.98 -6.87
CA ASP A 521 2.24 11.06 -7.13
C ASP A 521 1.45 9.85 -6.61
N MET A 522 2.00 8.64 -6.71
CA MET A 522 1.30 7.42 -6.29
C MET A 522 1.02 7.40 -4.77
N PRO A 523 2.02 7.52 -3.87
CA PRO A 523 1.77 7.75 -2.45
C PRO A 523 0.86 8.95 -2.16
N ALA A 524 1.04 10.07 -2.88
CA ALA A 524 0.21 11.26 -2.67
C ALA A 524 -1.27 11.00 -2.97
N ALA A 525 -1.57 10.28 -4.05
CA ALA A 525 -2.92 9.89 -4.44
C ALA A 525 -3.61 9.04 -3.37
N TYR A 526 -2.91 8.02 -2.85
CA TYR A 526 -3.44 7.15 -1.80
C TYR A 526 -3.65 7.87 -0.47
N ILE A 527 -2.74 8.78 -0.08
CA ILE A 527 -2.94 9.62 1.10
C ILE A 527 -4.15 10.55 0.92
N ALA A 528 -4.31 11.17 -0.26
CA ALA A 528 -5.47 12.00 -0.57
C ALA A 528 -6.78 11.21 -0.54
N GLN A 529 -6.79 9.98 -1.07
CA GLN A 529 -7.94 9.07 -1.02
C GLN A 529 -8.31 8.74 0.43
N ARG A 530 -7.32 8.38 1.26
CA ARG A 530 -7.50 8.12 2.69
C ARG A 530 -8.02 9.33 3.45
N ALA A 531 -7.52 10.52 3.12
CA ALA A 531 -7.96 11.79 3.67
C ALA A 531 -9.36 12.23 3.16
N ARG A 532 -10.02 11.42 2.31
CA ARG A 532 -11.31 11.72 1.68
C ARG A 532 -11.28 13.01 0.86
N LYS A 533 -10.20 13.21 0.10
CA LYS A 533 -10.00 14.32 -0.83
C LYS A 533 -9.94 13.80 -2.27
N PRO A 534 -11.08 13.36 -2.84
CA PRO A 534 -11.10 12.67 -4.14
C PRO A 534 -10.57 13.52 -5.31
N GLY A 535 -10.72 14.85 -5.25
CA GLY A 535 -10.13 15.74 -6.26
C GLY A 535 -8.60 15.73 -6.26
N LEU A 536 -7.98 15.76 -5.08
CA LEU A 536 -6.53 15.65 -4.96
C LEU A 536 -6.05 14.25 -5.37
N ALA A 537 -6.78 13.20 -4.96
CA ALA A 537 -6.47 11.83 -5.34
C ALA A 537 -6.50 11.64 -6.86
N TYR A 538 -7.58 12.10 -7.52
CA TYR A 538 -7.70 12.05 -8.98
C TYR A 538 -6.57 12.81 -9.67
N ASN A 539 -6.23 14.02 -9.22
CA ASN A 539 -5.16 14.81 -9.84
C ASN A 539 -3.80 14.09 -9.80
N HIS A 540 -3.44 13.48 -8.67
CA HIS A 540 -2.18 12.73 -8.55
C HIS A 540 -2.21 11.42 -9.35
N PHE A 541 -3.32 10.67 -9.36
CA PHE A 541 -3.45 9.49 -10.23
C PHE A 541 -3.34 9.87 -11.72
N ALA A 542 -3.96 10.98 -12.13
CA ALA A 542 -3.88 11.47 -13.50
C ALA A 542 -2.46 11.94 -13.86
N ALA A 543 -1.74 12.59 -12.94
CA ALA A 543 -0.34 12.97 -13.14
C ALA A 543 0.56 11.73 -13.32
N ALA A 544 0.42 10.73 -12.44
CA ALA A 544 1.14 9.47 -12.55
C ALA A 544 0.84 8.76 -13.89
N ASP A 545 -0.42 8.79 -14.36
CA ASP A 545 -0.81 8.21 -15.63
C ASP A 545 -0.21 8.94 -16.84
N LEU A 546 -0.19 10.27 -16.83
CA LEU A 546 0.44 11.08 -17.88
C LEU A 546 1.94 10.79 -18.02
N GLU A 547 2.61 10.44 -16.92
CA GLU A 547 4.01 10.04 -16.90
C GLU A 547 4.24 8.55 -17.20
N GLY A 548 3.18 7.77 -17.45
CA GLY A 548 3.27 6.33 -17.68
C GLY A 548 3.63 5.52 -16.43
N LYS A 549 3.42 6.08 -15.24
CA LYS A 549 3.78 5.51 -13.94
C LYS A 549 2.60 4.95 -13.16
N LEU A 550 1.38 5.01 -13.69
CA LEU A 550 0.21 4.38 -13.07
C LEU A 550 0.30 2.84 -13.23
N PRO A 551 0.54 2.06 -12.16
CA PRO A 551 0.63 0.62 -12.27
C PRO A 551 -0.75 -0.01 -12.59
N PRO A 552 -0.79 -1.20 -13.22
CA PRO A 552 -2.05 -1.88 -13.58
C PRO A 552 -3.07 -1.97 -12.45
N SER A 553 -2.57 -2.26 -11.26
CA SER A 553 -3.33 -2.43 -10.04
C SER A 553 -3.97 -1.16 -9.47
N ALA A 554 -3.40 0.01 -9.77
CA ALA A 554 -3.95 1.30 -9.35
C ALA A 554 -5.01 1.84 -10.32
N ALA A 555 -5.21 1.20 -11.48
CA ALA A 555 -6.18 1.66 -12.48
C ALA A 555 -7.60 1.73 -11.91
N ALA A 556 -8.00 0.77 -11.07
CA ALA A 556 -9.31 0.78 -10.42
C ALA A 556 -9.44 1.96 -9.43
N ASP A 557 -8.41 2.23 -8.62
CA ASP A 557 -8.41 3.34 -7.66
C ASP A 557 -8.46 4.71 -8.36
N ALA A 558 -7.75 4.85 -9.48
CA ALA A 558 -7.83 6.02 -10.35
C ALA A 558 -9.25 6.18 -10.93
N ALA A 559 -9.88 5.09 -11.38
CA ALA A 559 -11.23 5.08 -11.91
C ALA A 559 -12.28 5.52 -10.88
N TYR A 560 -12.22 4.98 -9.67
CA TYR A 560 -13.11 5.35 -8.57
C TYR A 560 -12.86 6.79 -8.09
N SER A 561 -11.60 7.26 -8.09
CA SER A 561 -11.29 8.65 -7.76
C SER A 561 -11.87 9.60 -8.80
N ALA A 562 -11.72 9.30 -10.10
CA ALA A 562 -12.34 10.06 -11.19
C ALA A 562 -13.89 10.05 -11.12
N GLN A 563 -14.49 8.91 -10.75
CA GLN A 563 -15.95 8.80 -10.56
C GLN A 563 -16.45 9.75 -9.46
N GLN A 564 -15.74 9.81 -8.32
CA GLN A 564 -16.12 10.64 -7.18
C GLN A 564 -16.08 12.15 -7.48
N VAL A 565 -15.29 12.56 -8.48
CA VAL A 565 -15.25 13.95 -8.98
C VAL A 565 -16.02 14.16 -10.29
N HIS A 566 -16.79 13.16 -10.72
CA HIS A 566 -17.65 13.23 -11.91
C HIS A 566 -16.89 13.42 -13.24
N HIS A 567 -15.61 13.03 -13.28
CA HIS A 567 -14.83 12.93 -14.51
C HIS A 567 -15.18 11.61 -15.24
N ASN A 568 -16.43 11.51 -15.71
CA ASN A 568 -17.04 10.27 -16.19
C ASN A 568 -16.28 9.63 -17.36
N HIS A 569 -15.73 10.43 -18.28
CA HIS A 569 -14.94 9.93 -19.40
C HIS A 569 -13.63 9.27 -18.95
N ASP A 570 -12.87 9.94 -18.07
CA ASP A 570 -11.61 9.40 -17.56
C ASP A 570 -11.86 8.20 -16.65
N SER A 571 -12.92 8.25 -15.85
CA SER A 571 -13.37 7.13 -15.02
C SER A 571 -13.68 5.89 -15.88
N ALA A 572 -14.42 6.04 -16.99
CA ALA A 572 -14.69 4.95 -17.91
C ALA A 572 -13.38 4.35 -18.47
N ARG A 573 -12.48 5.19 -18.99
CA ARG A 573 -11.18 4.76 -19.53
C ARG A 573 -10.33 4.01 -18.49
N TYR A 574 -10.31 4.47 -17.25
CA TYR A 574 -9.57 3.79 -16.18
C TYR A 574 -10.23 2.46 -15.77
N PHE A 575 -11.57 2.39 -15.74
CA PHE A 575 -12.26 1.11 -15.50
C PHE A 575 -12.04 0.10 -16.63
N GLU A 576 -12.07 0.53 -17.90
CA GLU A 576 -11.76 -0.34 -19.04
C GLU A 576 -10.36 -0.97 -18.89
N ARG A 577 -9.34 -0.15 -18.59
CA ARG A 577 -7.98 -0.63 -18.30
C ARG A 577 -7.92 -1.58 -17.11
N ALA A 578 -8.57 -1.22 -15.99
CA ALA A 578 -8.58 -2.06 -14.79
C ALA A 578 -9.24 -3.44 -15.04
N ILE A 579 -10.31 -3.47 -15.86
CA ILE A 579 -10.98 -4.69 -16.28
C ILE A 579 -10.09 -5.52 -17.21
N ASP A 580 -9.41 -4.88 -18.18
CA ASP A 580 -8.48 -5.56 -19.08
C ASP A 580 -7.30 -6.19 -18.31
N TYR A 581 -6.72 -5.48 -17.34
CA TYR A 581 -5.68 -6.03 -16.46
C TYR A 581 -6.17 -7.21 -15.63
N ALA A 582 -7.39 -7.11 -15.09
CA ALA A 582 -8.01 -8.18 -14.31
C ALA A 582 -8.31 -9.43 -15.15
N ASP A 583 -8.74 -9.27 -16.41
CA ASP A 583 -9.00 -10.38 -17.33
C ASP A 583 -7.68 -11.02 -17.85
N ALA A 584 -6.58 -10.24 -17.94
CA ALA A 584 -5.25 -10.70 -18.36
C ALA A 584 -4.38 -11.29 -17.23
N ASP A 585 -4.81 -11.20 -15.97
CA ASP A 585 -4.06 -11.58 -14.77
C ASP A 585 -2.68 -10.89 -14.66
N GLU A 586 -2.59 -9.61 -15.07
CA GLU A 586 -1.37 -8.79 -15.03
C GLU A 586 -1.06 -8.30 -13.60
N GLY A 587 -0.95 -9.22 -12.65
CA GLY A 587 -0.63 -8.95 -11.24
C GLY A 587 -1.78 -8.42 -10.40
N THR A 588 -2.96 -8.21 -10.99
CA THR A 588 -4.17 -7.70 -10.33
C THR A 588 -5.08 -8.85 -9.91
N ALA A 589 -4.65 -9.69 -8.96
CA ALA A 589 -5.48 -10.81 -8.48
C ALA A 589 -6.85 -10.30 -7.99
N THR A 590 -7.86 -10.36 -8.87
CA THR A 590 -9.14 -9.66 -8.70
C THR A 590 -10.22 -10.67 -8.41
N THR A 591 -10.97 -10.45 -7.33
CA THR A 591 -12.10 -11.33 -7.01
C THR A 591 -13.21 -11.16 -8.06
N PRO A 592 -14.01 -12.20 -8.36
CA PRO A 592 -15.15 -12.06 -9.26
C PRO A 592 -16.13 -10.95 -8.87
N GLN A 593 -16.25 -10.66 -7.56
CA GLN A 593 -17.06 -9.57 -7.05
C GLN A 593 -16.45 -8.21 -7.41
N ALA A 594 -15.15 -7.99 -7.17
CA ALA A 594 -14.49 -6.74 -7.51
C ALA A 594 -14.56 -6.45 -9.03
N LEU A 595 -14.41 -7.47 -9.87
CA LEU A 595 -14.58 -7.34 -11.32
C LEU A 595 -16.03 -6.95 -11.70
N HIS A 596 -17.02 -7.53 -11.01
CA HIS A 596 -18.41 -7.15 -11.20
C HIS A 596 -18.69 -5.71 -10.76
N ASP A 597 -18.12 -5.28 -9.64
CA ASP A 597 -18.27 -3.92 -9.11
C ASP A 597 -17.66 -2.89 -10.07
N MET A 598 -16.47 -3.17 -10.63
CA MET A 598 -15.85 -2.32 -11.67
C MET A 598 -16.73 -2.22 -12.92
N ARG A 599 -17.27 -3.34 -13.39
CA ARG A 599 -18.19 -3.38 -14.53
C ARG A 599 -19.51 -2.64 -14.26
N ALA A 600 -20.00 -2.65 -13.02
CA ALA A 600 -21.18 -1.91 -12.60
C ALA A 600 -20.90 -0.40 -12.52
N ALA A 601 -19.74 -0.02 -11.98
CA ALA A 601 -19.30 1.38 -11.93
C ALA A 601 -19.09 1.95 -13.34
N HIS A 602 -18.42 1.21 -14.23
CA HIS A 602 -18.30 1.55 -15.65
C HIS A 602 -19.66 1.76 -16.32
N ALA A 603 -20.60 0.83 -16.10
CA ALA A 603 -21.95 0.94 -16.63
C ALA A 603 -22.71 2.19 -16.15
N ASP A 604 -22.45 2.65 -14.93
CA ASP A 604 -23.05 3.87 -14.38
C ASP A 604 -22.41 5.15 -14.97
N VAL A 605 -21.08 5.26 -14.97
CA VAL A 605 -20.38 6.46 -15.47
C VAL A 605 -20.57 6.67 -16.97
N THR A 606 -20.84 5.61 -17.73
CA THR A 606 -21.17 5.70 -19.16
C THR A 606 -22.67 5.86 -19.44
N ARG A 607 -23.54 5.87 -18.42
CA ARG A 607 -25.00 5.98 -18.62
C ARG A 607 -25.43 7.44 -18.69
N ASN A 608 -25.58 7.94 -19.91
CA ASN A 608 -26.04 9.31 -20.16
C ASN A 608 -27.52 9.41 -20.55
N TRP A 609 -28.17 8.29 -20.90
CA TRP A 609 -29.59 8.24 -21.22
C TRP A 609 -30.15 6.84 -20.97
N GLY A 610 -31.47 6.70 -21.00
CA GLY A 610 -32.13 5.41 -20.93
C GLY A 610 -33.60 5.52 -21.30
N ALA A 611 -34.28 4.38 -21.32
CA ALA A 611 -35.71 4.31 -21.59
C ALA A 611 -36.38 3.24 -20.74
N ASP A 612 -37.58 3.50 -20.25
CA ASP A 612 -38.37 2.56 -19.47
C ASP A 612 -39.74 2.39 -20.13
N PHE A 613 -40.15 1.15 -20.34
CA PHE A 613 -41.47 0.81 -20.89
C PHE A 613 -42.18 -0.12 -19.92
N ALA A 614 -43.46 0.15 -19.66
CA ALA A 614 -44.25 -0.63 -18.73
C ALA A 614 -45.65 -0.92 -19.26
N ILE A 615 -46.13 -2.13 -19.01
CA ILE A 615 -47.52 -2.53 -19.18
C ILE A 615 -48.03 -3.05 -17.85
N GLY A 616 -49.18 -2.57 -17.38
CA GLY A 616 -49.73 -2.96 -16.08
C GLY A 616 -51.24 -3.19 -16.10
N TYR A 617 -51.71 -4.10 -15.26
CA TYR A 617 -53.12 -4.28 -14.93
C TYR A 617 -53.37 -3.87 -13.48
N ARG A 618 -54.29 -2.91 -13.27
CA ARG A 618 -54.57 -2.27 -11.96
C ARG A 618 -53.33 -1.60 -11.33
N GLY A 619 -52.49 -1.02 -12.18
CA GLY A 619 -51.09 -0.67 -11.88
C GLY A 619 -50.82 0.56 -11.00
N ALA A 620 -51.83 1.24 -10.44
CA ALA A 620 -51.64 2.48 -9.68
C ALA A 620 -50.79 2.33 -8.40
N GLY A 621 -50.45 1.09 -8.02
CA GLY A 621 -49.85 0.69 -6.74
C GLY A 621 -48.59 -0.19 -6.78
N MET A 622 -47.94 -0.33 -7.94
CA MET A 622 -46.89 -1.35 -8.16
C MET A 622 -45.63 -0.85 -8.87
N GLN A 623 -45.62 0.38 -9.37
CA GLN A 623 -44.58 0.82 -10.29
C GLN A 623 -43.41 1.45 -9.54
N SER A 624 -42.23 0.84 -9.66
CA SER A 624 -40.96 1.46 -9.23
C SER A 624 -40.39 2.44 -10.28
N SER A 625 -41.18 2.82 -11.29
CA SER A 625 -40.76 3.62 -12.45
C SER A 625 -41.77 4.75 -12.72
N PHE A 626 -41.25 5.91 -13.15
CA PHE A 626 -42.03 7.11 -13.47
C PHE A 626 -42.79 7.00 -14.81
N ALA A 627 -42.64 5.89 -15.54
CA ALA A 627 -43.06 5.73 -16.94
C ALA A 627 -44.58 5.76 -17.21
N ALA A 628 -45.44 5.53 -16.21
CA ALA A 628 -46.90 5.63 -16.41
C ALA A 628 -47.53 6.81 -15.64
N ALA A 629 -48.61 7.37 -16.19
CA ALA A 629 -49.43 8.33 -15.48
C ALA A 629 -50.17 7.65 -14.32
N PRO A 630 -50.07 8.18 -13.10
CA PRO A 630 -50.91 7.76 -11.99
C PRO A 630 -52.32 8.28 -12.26
N ILE A 631 -53.14 7.44 -12.87
CA ILE A 631 -54.59 7.66 -12.97
C ILE A 631 -55.28 6.49 -12.26
N PRO A 632 -55.43 6.57 -10.94
CA PRO A 632 -56.34 5.70 -10.20
C PRO A 632 -57.76 5.83 -10.77
N ARG A 633 -58.29 4.74 -11.30
CA ARG A 633 -59.71 4.62 -11.67
C ARG A 633 -60.32 3.54 -10.81
N THR A 634 -61.61 3.69 -10.49
CA THR A 634 -62.38 2.65 -9.78
C THR A 634 -62.58 1.39 -10.63
N SER A 635 -62.49 1.53 -11.95
CA SER A 635 -62.56 0.43 -12.92
C SER A 635 -61.20 -0.23 -13.15
N ASN A 636 -61.19 -1.55 -13.24
CA ASN A 636 -59.99 -2.31 -13.60
C ASN A 636 -59.53 -1.92 -15.00
N ASN A 637 -58.25 -1.64 -15.15
CA ASN A 637 -57.68 -1.22 -16.42
C ASN A 637 -56.32 -1.83 -16.70
N TRP A 638 -56.03 -1.94 -17.99
CA TRP A 638 -54.74 -2.14 -18.58
C TRP A 638 -54.16 -0.79 -19.00
N GLN A 639 -52.91 -0.56 -18.63
CA GLN A 639 -52.17 0.67 -18.90
C GLN A 639 -50.87 0.34 -19.59
N ALA A 640 -50.46 1.19 -20.52
CA ALA A 640 -49.14 1.16 -21.12
C ALA A 640 -48.48 2.54 -20.94
N GLY A 641 -47.18 2.53 -20.67
CA GLY A 641 -46.39 3.75 -20.50
C GLY A 641 -44.97 3.57 -21.01
N GLY A 642 -44.38 4.65 -21.49
CA GLY A 642 -43.00 4.72 -21.92
C GLY A 642 -42.38 6.03 -21.47
N GLU A 643 -41.13 5.99 -21.00
CA GLU A 643 -40.31 7.14 -20.65
C GLU A 643 -38.96 7.02 -21.34
N ILE A 644 -38.44 8.14 -21.84
CA ILE A 644 -37.05 8.28 -22.27
C ILE A 644 -36.46 9.42 -21.44
N TYR A 645 -35.28 9.22 -20.89
CA TYR A 645 -34.59 10.22 -20.09
C TYR A 645 -33.15 10.42 -20.54
N TRP A 646 -32.65 11.62 -20.27
CA TRP A 646 -31.28 12.05 -20.51
C TRP A 646 -30.69 12.66 -19.23
N ARG A 647 -29.42 12.35 -18.97
CA ARG A 647 -28.60 12.86 -17.87
C ARG A 647 -27.61 13.88 -18.44
N PRO A 648 -27.94 15.19 -18.45
CA PRO A 648 -27.07 16.22 -19.04
C PRO A 648 -25.68 16.30 -18.41
N PHE A 649 -25.55 15.90 -17.15
CA PHE A 649 -24.30 15.94 -16.39
C PHE A 649 -23.65 14.55 -16.25
N GLY A 650 -24.14 13.54 -16.98
CA GLY A 650 -23.71 12.16 -16.85
C GLY A 650 -24.01 11.56 -15.47
N SER A 651 -23.18 10.63 -15.01
CA SER A 651 -23.24 10.14 -13.62
C SER A 651 -22.81 11.23 -12.64
N LEU A 652 -23.60 11.40 -11.58
CA LEU A 652 -23.28 12.22 -10.42
C LEU A 652 -23.06 11.33 -9.18
N GLY A 653 -22.59 10.09 -9.41
CA GLY A 653 -22.50 9.04 -8.40
C GLY A 653 -23.88 8.70 -7.85
N ASP A 654 -24.04 8.74 -6.53
CA ASP A 654 -25.33 8.46 -5.89
C ASP A 654 -26.37 9.57 -6.12
N ARG A 655 -25.99 10.74 -6.64
CA ARG A 655 -26.94 11.80 -7.01
C ARG A 655 -27.33 11.64 -8.47
N LYS A 656 -28.45 12.25 -8.86
CA LYS A 656 -28.83 12.30 -10.27
C LYS A 656 -29.65 13.53 -10.62
N PHE A 657 -29.52 13.94 -11.87
CA PHE A 657 -30.41 14.89 -12.52
C PHE A 657 -30.75 14.36 -13.90
N GLU A 658 -32.04 14.24 -14.18
CA GLU A 658 -32.56 13.65 -15.40
C GLU A 658 -33.63 14.57 -15.98
N VAL A 659 -33.55 14.83 -17.28
CA VAL A 659 -34.64 15.42 -18.07
C VAL A 659 -35.30 14.28 -18.83
N TYR A 660 -36.62 14.22 -18.85
CA TYR A 660 -37.33 13.10 -19.42
C TYR A 660 -38.58 13.52 -20.18
N ALA A 661 -38.97 12.67 -21.12
CA ALA A 661 -40.25 12.71 -21.79
C ALA A 661 -40.95 11.37 -21.61
N ARG A 662 -42.22 11.39 -21.26
CA ARG A 662 -43.03 10.19 -21.07
C ARG A 662 -44.36 10.26 -21.82
N GLY A 663 -44.91 9.10 -22.13
CA GLY A 663 -46.23 8.92 -22.73
C GLY A 663 -46.94 7.73 -22.12
N SER A 664 -48.22 7.86 -21.82
CA SER A 664 -49.00 6.77 -21.22
C SER A 664 -50.48 6.82 -21.58
N ASP A 665 -51.10 5.64 -21.71
CA ASP A 665 -52.52 5.46 -21.97
C ASP A 665 -53.13 4.32 -21.13
N SER A 666 -54.46 4.23 -21.16
CA SER A 666 -55.22 3.07 -20.68
C SER A 666 -55.86 2.36 -21.86
N PHE A 667 -55.20 1.36 -22.45
CA PHE A 667 -55.68 0.69 -23.66
C PHE A 667 -56.83 -0.31 -23.44
N GLY A 668 -57.11 -0.72 -22.20
CA GLY A 668 -58.26 -1.58 -21.90
C GLY A 668 -58.87 -1.25 -20.55
N VAL A 669 -60.14 -0.85 -20.51
CA VAL A 669 -60.83 -0.47 -19.26
C VAL A 669 -62.10 -1.31 -19.12
N GLN A 670 -62.31 -1.90 -17.94
CA GLN A 670 -63.48 -2.71 -17.65
C GLN A 670 -64.73 -1.84 -17.54
N GLY A 671 -65.79 -2.19 -18.28
CA GLY A 671 -67.09 -1.49 -18.30
C GLY A 671 -67.36 -0.86 -19.67
N GLN A 672 -68.58 -1.03 -20.20
CA GLN A 672 -68.97 -0.44 -21.48
C GLN A 672 -68.97 1.09 -21.40
N GLY A 673 -68.41 1.75 -22.43
CA GLY A 673 -68.36 3.21 -22.53
C GLY A 673 -67.22 3.88 -21.77
N ASN A 674 -66.38 3.14 -21.04
CA ASN A 674 -65.22 3.72 -20.37
C ASN A 674 -64.14 4.15 -21.38
N PRO A 675 -63.57 5.37 -21.27
CA PRO A 675 -62.53 5.84 -22.16
C PRO A 675 -61.31 4.92 -22.17
N SER A 676 -60.83 4.55 -23.36
CA SER A 676 -59.65 3.71 -23.54
C SER A 676 -58.85 4.06 -24.80
N GLY A 677 -57.65 3.48 -24.90
CA GLY A 677 -56.75 3.64 -26.04
C GLY A 677 -56.27 5.07 -26.21
N VAL A 678 -56.08 5.48 -27.47
CA VAL A 678 -55.56 6.81 -27.84
C VAL A 678 -56.39 7.96 -27.26
N SER A 679 -57.69 7.74 -26.99
CA SER A 679 -58.54 8.75 -26.37
C SER A 679 -58.11 9.12 -24.94
N THR A 680 -57.31 8.28 -24.28
CA THR A 680 -56.77 8.49 -22.93
C THR A 680 -55.28 8.86 -22.92
N LEU A 681 -54.66 9.02 -24.10
CA LEU A 681 -53.23 9.24 -24.22
C LEU A 681 -52.80 10.58 -23.59
N THR A 682 -51.83 10.48 -22.69
CA THR A 682 -51.16 11.61 -22.05
C THR A 682 -49.68 11.57 -22.41
N SER A 683 -49.06 12.74 -22.53
CA SER A 683 -47.60 12.85 -22.57
C SER A 683 -47.15 13.83 -21.51
N ALA A 684 -45.91 13.72 -21.04
CA ALA A 684 -45.32 14.72 -20.18
C ALA A 684 -43.85 14.95 -20.53
N VAL A 685 -43.39 16.17 -20.29
CA VAL A 685 -41.96 16.53 -20.30
C VAL A 685 -41.63 17.12 -18.95
N GLY A 686 -40.56 16.64 -18.33
CA GLY A 686 -40.20 17.03 -16.98
C GLY A 686 -38.72 16.89 -16.67
N ALA A 687 -38.38 17.31 -15.47
CA ALA A 687 -37.06 17.10 -14.89
C ALA A 687 -37.22 16.48 -13.50
N ARG A 688 -36.26 15.62 -13.13
CA ARG A 688 -36.20 15.00 -11.81
C ARG A 688 -34.80 15.00 -11.24
N ALA A 689 -34.71 15.10 -9.92
CA ALA A 689 -33.44 15.13 -9.21
C ALA A 689 -33.48 14.21 -7.98
N LYS A 690 -32.36 13.51 -7.73
CA LYS A 690 -32.03 12.89 -6.45
C LYS A 690 -30.95 13.75 -5.79
N PRO A 691 -31.31 14.66 -4.86
CA PRO A 691 -30.36 15.62 -4.29
C PRO A 691 -29.44 15.00 -3.23
N LEU A 692 -29.88 13.96 -2.54
CA LEU A 692 -29.16 13.35 -1.42
C LEU A 692 -28.54 12.02 -1.84
N ALA A 693 -27.26 11.80 -1.56
CA ALA A 693 -26.58 10.54 -1.88
C ALA A 693 -27.14 9.37 -1.05
N GLN A 694 -27.34 9.59 0.25
CA GLN A 694 -27.72 8.57 1.23
C GLN A 694 -29.20 8.17 1.19
N VAL A 695 -30.05 9.00 0.58
CA VAL A 695 -31.51 8.78 0.55
C VAL A 695 -31.98 8.74 -0.89
N ASN A 696 -32.58 7.62 -1.28
CA ASN A 696 -33.18 7.42 -2.60
C ASN A 696 -34.55 8.11 -2.70
N ALA A 697 -34.57 9.43 -2.46
CA ALA A 697 -35.73 10.29 -2.66
C ALA A 697 -35.54 11.13 -3.92
N ILE A 698 -36.53 11.10 -4.81
CA ILE A 698 -36.52 11.79 -6.09
C ILE A 698 -37.67 12.80 -6.10
N GLY A 699 -37.33 14.07 -6.33
CA GLY A 699 -38.32 15.09 -6.68
C GLY A 699 -38.41 15.22 -8.20
N ALA A 700 -39.62 15.31 -8.73
CA ALA A 700 -39.87 15.56 -10.16
C ALA A 700 -40.90 16.67 -10.35
N PHE A 701 -40.71 17.46 -11.41
CA PHE A 701 -41.69 18.45 -11.85
C PHE A 701 -41.85 18.36 -13.36
N GLU A 702 -43.08 18.19 -13.81
CA GLU A 702 -43.37 17.91 -15.22
C GLU A 702 -44.61 18.65 -15.72
N ARG A 703 -44.57 18.99 -17.01
CA ARG A 703 -45.73 19.47 -17.76
C ARG A 703 -46.40 18.29 -18.43
N VAL A 704 -47.67 18.05 -18.10
CA VAL A 704 -48.52 17.04 -18.74
C VAL A 704 -49.33 17.68 -19.87
N PHE A 705 -49.33 17.01 -21.02
CA PHE A 705 -50.04 17.36 -22.24
C PHE A 705 -51.12 16.32 -22.52
N ALA A 706 -52.36 16.78 -22.69
CA ALA A 706 -53.45 15.96 -23.18
C ALA A 706 -53.29 15.74 -24.69
N ILE A 707 -53.15 14.49 -25.12
CA ILE A 707 -53.18 14.12 -26.54
C ILE A 707 -54.55 13.51 -26.88
N GLY A 708 -55.06 12.66 -26.00
CA GLY A 708 -56.39 12.06 -26.14
C GLY A 708 -57.53 13.00 -25.72
N SER A 709 -58.71 12.79 -26.28
CA SER A 709 -59.92 13.59 -25.98
C SER A 709 -60.41 13.48 -24.53
N HIS A 710 -60.00 12.43 -23.81
CA HIS A 710 -60.31 12.18 -22.39
C HIS A 710 -59.07 12.33 -21.49
N ALA A 711 -58.00 12.93 -22.00
CA ALA A 711 -56.82 13.31 -21.23
C ALA A 711 -56.93 14.78 -20.78
N GLN A 712 -56.16 15.14 -19.74
CA GLN A 712 -56.12 16.51 -19.22
C GLN A 712 -54.67 17.01 -19.16
N SER A 713 -54.49 18.29 -19.50
CA SER A 713 -53.19 18.96 -19.40
C SER A 713 -53.04 19.59 -18.03
N ASP A 714 -51.87 19.43 -17.40
CA ASP A 714 -51.61 19.94 -16.06
C ASP A 714 -50.10 20.11 -15.81
N TRP A 715 -49.74 20.66 -14.67
CA TRP A 715 -48.42 20.53 -14.07
C TRP A 715 -48.50 19.54 -12.93
N LEU A 716 -47.51 18.66 -12.83
CA LEU A 716 -47.44 17.64 -11.80
C LEU A 716 -46.11 17.73 -11.06
N ALA A 717 -46.21 17.96 -9.74
CA ALA A 717 -45.09 17.84 -8.82
C ALA A 717 -45.15 16.45 -8.16
N ARG A 718 -44.03 15.72 -8.16
CA ARG A 718 -43.93 14.36 -7.60
C ARG A 718 -42.76 14.27 -6.63
N LEU A 719 -42.96 13.47 -5.59
CA LEU A 719 -41.92 13.03 -4.67
C LEU A 719 -42.01 11.51 -4.54
N ALA A 720 -40.97 10.81 -4.95
CA ALA A 720 -40.88 9.37 -4.81
C ALA A 720 -39.74 8.99 -3.86
N TYR A 721 -39.92 7.91 -3.12
CA TYR A 721 -38.88 7.25 -2.36
C TYR A 721 -38.85 5.77 -2.71
N SER A 722 -37.65 5.25 -2.95
CA SER A 722 -37.43 3.82 -3.16
C SER A 722 -36.35 3.32 -2.22
N GLY A 723 -36.51 2.15 -1.64
CA GLY A 723 -35.52 1.55 -0.75
C GLY A 723 -35.64 0.05 -0.67
N GLY A 724 -34.79 -0.58 0.11
CA GLY A 724 -34.77 -2.03 0.24
C GLY A 724 -33.36 -2.60 0.27
N PHE A 725 -33.27 -3.93 0.18
CA PHE A 725 -32.01 -4.66 0.09
C PHE A 725 -32.21 -5.90 -0.76
N GLY A 726 -31.14 -6.35 -1.43
CA GLY A 726 -31.18 -7.56 -2.26
C GLY A 726 -32.05 -7.42 -3.51
N THR A 727 -32.26 -6.20 -4.01
CA THR A 727 -33.02 -5.92 -5.25
C THR A 727 -32.17 -6.09 -6.52
N GLU A 728 -30.84 -6.08 -6.38
CA GLU A 728 -29.88 -6.32 -7.45
C GLU A 728 -29.59 -7.81 -7.66
N ARG A 729 -29.09 -8.15 -8.84
CA ARG A 729 -28.69 -9.53 -9.17
C ARG A 729 -27.40 -9.88 -8.42
N ARG A 730 -27.45 -10.90 -7.56
CA ARG A 730 -26.25 -11.45 -6.91
C ARG A 730 -25.54 -12.49 -7.77
N ILE A 731 -24.22 -12.37 -7.84
CA ILE A 731 -23.35 -13.36 -8.48
C ILE A 731 -22.78 -14.38 -7.50
N ASP A 732 -22.74 -14.04 -6.21
CA ASP A 732 -22.10 -14.81 -5.14
C ASP A 732 -23.00 -15.83 -4.44
N ALA A 733 -24.33 -15.67 -4.55
CA ALA A 733 -25.31 -16.55 -3.91
C ALA A 733 -26.43 -16.99 -4.87
N PRO A 734 -26.87 -18.26 -4.82
CA PRO A 734 -27.99 -18.74 -5.65
C PRO A 734 -29.36 -18.27 -5.12
N SER A 735 -29.46 -17.82 -3.86
CA SER A 735 -30.67 -17.22 -3.31
C SER A 735 -30.38 -16.29 -2.14
N TRP A 736 -31.21 -15.26 -1.96
CA TRP A 736 -31.03 -14.25 -0.92
C TRP A 736 -32.37 -13.65 -0.48
N TRP A 737 -32.38 -13.03 0.71
CA TRP A 737 -33.54 -12.26 1.15
C TRP A 737 -33.59 -10.93 0.40
N THR A 738 -34.81 -10.53 0.01
CA THR A 738 -35.05 -9.31 -0.72
C THR A 738 -36.20 -8.55 -0.09
N THR A 739 -35.96 -7.25 0.13
CA THR A 739 -37.02 -6.29 0.46
C THR A 739 -36.99 -5.19 -0.59
N ASP A 740 -38.15 -4.82 -1.08
CA ASP A 740 -38.33 -3.70 -2.00
C ASP A 740 -39.44 -2.79 -1.45
N ILE A 741 -39.14 -1.51 -1.32
CA ILE A 741 -40.01 -0.48 -0.77
C ILE A 741 -40.12 0.61 -1.81
N TYR A 742 -41.34 0.98 -2.15
CA TYR A 742 -41.64 2.10 -3.03
C TYR A 742 -42.75 2.94 -2.43
N THR A 743 -42.62 4.26 -2.48
CA THR A 743 -43.70 5.18 -2.19
C THR A 743 -43.58 6.41 -3.07
N GLU A 744 -44.71 6.96 -3.48
CA GLU A 744 -44.79 8.14 -4.30
C GLU A 744 -45.99 9.00 -3.92
N PHE A 745 -45.77 10.30 -3.94
CA PHE A 745 -46.79 11.32 -3.72
C PHE A 745 -46.74 12.29 -4.90
N GLY A 746 -47.90 12.67 -5.42
CA GLY A 746 -47.96 13.67 -6.48
C GLY A 746 -49.15 14.60 -6.34
N ARG A 747 -48.94 15.85 -6.75
CA ARG A 747 -49.95 16.89 -6.76
C ARG A 747 -50.02 17.56 -8.13
N TYR A 748 -51.20 17.50 -8.72
CA TYR A 748 -51.56 18.26 -9.90
C TYR A 748 -51.85 19.71 -9.49
N VAL A 749 -51.25 20.68 -10.20
CA VAL A 749 -51.28 22.10 -9.79
C VAL A 749 -52.58 22.76 -10.22
N ASN A 750 -53.04 22.53 -11.45
CA ASN A 750 -54.21 23.21 -11.99
C ASN A 750 -55.52 22.59 -11.49
N HIS A 751 -55.60 21.26 -11.43
CA HIS A 751 -56.80 20.56 -10.95
C HIS A 751 -56.78 20.30 -9.44
N GLU A 752 -55.69 20.65 -8.75
CA GLU A 752 -55.49 20.50 -7.30
C GLU A 752 -55.68 19.07 -6.75
N THR A 753 -55.66 18.06 -7.62
CA THR A 753 -55.78 16.65 -7.23
C THR A 753 -54.45 16.14 -6.69
N THR A 754 -54.53 15.36 -5.62
CA THR A 754 -53.39 14.71 -4.97
C THR A 754 -53.58 13.21 -5.02
N TYR A 755 -52.53 12.48 -5.36
CA TYR A 755 -52.47 11.04 -5.25
C TYR A 755 -51.26 10.63 -4.40
N ALA A 756 -51.37 9.46 -3.78
CA ALA A 756 -50.26 8.78 -3.15
C ALA A 756 -50.36 7.29 -3.40
N THR A 757 -49.22 6.64 -3.51
CA THR A 757 -49.14 5.20 -3.71
C THR A 757 -47.93 4.64 -2.98
N GLY A 758 -48.04 3.43 -2.45
CA GLY A 758 -46.94 2.78 -1.76
C GLY A 758 -47.03 1.27 -1.82
N SER A 759 -45.87 0.62 -1.84
CA SER A 759 -45.78 -0.83 -1.71
C SER A 759 -44.54 -1.26 -0.95
N VAL A 760 -44.68 -2.36 -0.22
CA VAL A 760 -43.60 -3.07 0.44
C VAL A 760 -43.68 -4.53 0.02
N ARG A 761 -42.61 -5.05 -0.57
CA ARG A 761 -42.46 -6.45 -0.95
C ARG A 761 -41.34 -7.07 -0.13
N PHE A 762 -41.61 -8.19 0.51
CA PHE A 762 -40.63 -8.92 1.31
C PHE A 762 -40.67 -10.41 1.00
N GLY A 763 -39.52 -10.99 0.71
CA GLY A 763 -39.44 -12.41 0.41
C GLY A 763 -38.05 -12.87 0.00
N ARG A 764 -38.01 -13.88 -0.86
CA ARG A 764 -36.77 -14.53 -1.24
C ARG A 764 -36.57 -14.48 -2.75
N SER A 765 -35.37 -14.10 -3.16
CA SER A 765 -34.93 -14.12 -4.55
C SER A 765 -34.07 -15.33 -4.83
N TRP A 766 -34.17 -15.89 -6.03
CA TRP A 766 -33.39 -17.02 -6.52
C TRP A 766 -32.80 -16.70 -7.89
N ARG A 767 -31.56 -17.12 -8.13
CA ARG A 767 -30.97 -17.17 -9.46
C ARG A 767 -31.29 -18.51 -10.09
N VAL A 768 -31.88 -18.51 -11.28
CA VAL A 768 -32.35 -19.72 -11.97
C VAL A 768 -31.26 -20.24 -12.90
N ASP A 769 -30.11 -20.58 -12.32
CA ASP A 769 -28.90 -21.01 -13.05
C ASP A 769 -29.13 -22.11 -14.10
N PRO A 770 -29.98 -23.15 -13.85
CA PRO A 770 -30.25 -24.17 -14.85
C PRO A 770 -30.93 -23.68 -16.14
N VAL A 771 -31.60 -22.53 -16.10
CA VAL A 771 -32.23 -21.90 -17.27
C VAL A 771 -31.31 -20.83 -17.83
N SER A 772 -30.89 -19.90 -16.96
CA SER A 772 -29.91 -18.88 -17.29
C SER A 772 -29.44 -18.19 -16.00
N PRO A 773 -28.14 -17.94 -15.83
CA PRO A 773 -27.63 -17.13 -14.71
C PRO A 773 -28.05 -15.65 -14.79
N ARG A 774 -28.71 -15.25 -15.89
CA ARG A 774 -29.34 -13.94 -16.10
C ARG A 774 -30.81 -13.89 -15.66
N LEU A 775 -31.42 -15.02 -15.28
CA LEU A 775 -32.80 -15.09 -14.82
C LEU A 775 -32.86 -15.15 -13.30
N THR A 776 -33.59 -14.22 -12.68
CA THR A 776 -33.88 -14.23 -11.25
C THR A 776 -35.38 -14.28 -10.99
N THR A 777 -35.81 -15.06 -10.00
CA THR A 777 -37.20 -15.06 -9.53
C THR A 777 -37.27 -14.54 -8.10
N PHE A 778 -38.33 -13.83 -7.76
CA PHE A 778 -38.55 -13.29 -6.42
C PHE A 778 -39.98 -13.61 -5.99
N ALA A 779 -40.13 -14.47 -4.98
CA ALA A 779 -41.42 -14.78 -4.39
C ALA A 779 -41.56 -14.02 -3.07
N TYR A 780 -42.67 -13.32 -2.90
CA TYR A 780 -42.80 -12.31 -1.85
C TYR A 780 -44.20 -12.21 -1.28
N GLY A 781 -44.26 -11.78 -0.02
CA GLY A 781 -45.44 -11.12 0.54
C GLY A 781 -45.44 -9.64 0.15
N VAL A 782 -46.61 -9.06 -0.08
CA VAL A 782 -46.77 -7.66 -0.47
C VAL A 782 -47.81 -6.97 0.38
N ALA A 783 -47.53 -5.75 0.80
CA ALA A 783 -48.51 -4.79 1.27
C ALA A 783 -48.51 -3.59 0.31
N GLY A 784 -49.68 -3.10 -0.07
CA GLY A 784 -49.85 -1.96 -0.96
C GLY A 784 -50.90 -0.99 -0.43
N ILE A 785 -50.69 0.29 -0.71
CA ILE A 785 -51.59 1.38 -0.35
C ILE A 785 -51.73 2.31 -1.55
N ASP A 786 -52.94 2.81 -1.75
CA ASP A 786 -53.24 3.81 -2.77
C ASP A 786 -54.10 4.92 -2.16
N TYR A 787 -54.04 6.12 -2.73
CA TYR A 787 -54.80 7.30 -2.34
C TYR A 787 -54.98 8.21 -3.55
N ASP A 788 -56.19 8.71 -3.79
CA ASP A 788 -56.45 9.65 -4.88
C ASP A 788 -57.73 10.45 -4.67
N THR A 789 -57.56 11.75 -4.41
CA THR A 789 -58.63 12.73 -4.22
C THR A 789 -59.62 12.84 -5.37
N SER A 790 -59.25 12.45 -6.60
CA SER A 790 -60.13 12.46 -7.77
C SER A 790 -61.15 11.31 -7.77
N VAL A 791 -60.88 10.26 -7.01
CA VAL A 791 -61.78 9.11 -6.81
C VAL A 791 -62.57 9.30 -5.53
N ASP A 792 -61.88 9.35 -4.39
CA ASP A 792 -62.42 9.59 -3.06
C ASP A 792 -61.30 10.04 -2.10
N HIS A 793 -61.61 10.26 -0.82
CA HIS A 793 -60.59 10.61 0.17
C HIS A 793 -60.14 9.39 1.00
N SER A 794 -60.34 8.16 0.49
CA SER A 794 -60.01 6.93 1.22
C SER A 794 -58.58 6.45 0.94
N TRP A 795 -58.03 5.69 1.88
CA TRP A 795 -56.72 5.05 1.79
C TRP A 795 -56.90 3.52 1.71
N PRO A 796 -57.24 2.96 0.54
CA PRO A 796 -57.31 1.52 0.36
C PRO A 796 -55.96 0.86 0.65
N VAL A 797 -55.97 -0.16 1.51
CA VAL A 797 -54.81 -0.97 1.85
C VAL A 797 -55.08 -2.43 1.49
N GLY A 798 -54.14 -3.04 0.78
CA GLY A 798 -54.19 -4.44 0.38
C GLY A 798 -52.95 -5.20 0.81
N ALA A 799 -53.11 -6.47 1.17
CA ALA A 799 -51.99 -7.36 1.50
C ALA A 799 -52.15 -8.72 0.81
N GLY A 800 -51.05 -9.33 0.40
CA GLY A 800 -51.11 -10.63 -0.26
C GLY A 800 -49.75 -11.16 -0.65
N VAL A 801 -49.71 -11.93 -1.74
CA VAL A 801 -48.51 -12.63 -2.20
C VAL A 801 -48.32 -12.44 -3.69
N GLY A 802 -47.06 -12.50 -4.14
CA GLY A 802 -46.70 -12.37 -5.53
C GLY A 802 -45.41 -13.08 -5.88
N VAL A 803 -45.18 -13.13 -7.19
CA VAL A 803 -43.93 -13.59 -7.78
C VAL A 803 -43.51 -12.60 -8.86
N SER A 804 -42.21 -12.38 -8.98
CA SER A 804 -41.62 -11.74 -10.15
C SER A 804 -40.53 -12.60 -10.78
N ALA A 805 -40.37 -12.46 -12.08
CA ALA A 805 -39.28 -13.04 -12.85
C ALA A 805 -38.60 -11.90 -13.62
N ARG A 806 -37.30 -11.72 -13.37
CA ARG A 806 -36.48 -10.68 -14.00
C ARG A 806 -35.36 -11.30 -14.81
N TYR A 807 -35.26 -10.92 -16.08
CA TYR A 807 -34.19 -11.31 -16.98
C TYR A 807 -33.27 -10.12 -17.25
N TRP A 808 -32.00 -10.25 -16.88
CA TRP A 808 -30.98 -9.21 -16.98
C TRP A 808 -30.24 -9.31 -18.32
N MET A 809 -29.96 -8.18 -18.97
CA MET A 809 -29.42 -8.12 -20.33
C MET A 809 -28.46 -6.94 -20.52
N ARG A 810 -27.82 -6.92 -21.69
CA ARG A 810 -26.94 -5.83 -22.14
C ARG A 810 -25.73 -5.63 -21.22
N ASP A 811 -25.22 -6.73 -20.70
CA ASP A 811 -23.85 -6.88 -20.21
C ASP A 811 -22.86 -6.93 -21.38
N SER A 812 -21.64 -6.47 -21.14
CA SER A 812 -20.54 -6.50 -22.11
C SER A 812 -19.24 -6.94 -21.41
N GLN A 813 -18.11 -6.89 -22.12
CA GLN A 813 -16.80 -7.05 -21.48
C GLN A 813 -16.59 -6.04 -20.35
N TYR A 814 -17.06 -4.80 -20.54
CA TYR A 814 -16.84 -3.69 -19.62
C TYR A 814 -18.05 -3.36 -18.73
N ASP A 815 -19.25 -3.83 -19.08
CA ASP A 815 -20.48 -3.45 -18.39
C ASP A 815 -21.14 -4.62 -17.67
N ALA A 816 -21.57 -4.37 -16.43
CA ALA A 816 -22.57 -5.20 -15.76
C ALA A 816 -23.93 -5.05 -16.48
N PRO A 817 -24.91 -5.97 -16.30
CA PRO A 817 -26.19 -5.88 -17.00
C PRO A 817 -26.86 -4.52 -16.81
N ARG A 818 -27.08 -3.82 -17.92
CA ARG A 818 -27.61 -2.44 -17.92
C ARG A 818 -29.11 -2.36 -18.16
N SER A 819 -29.71 -3.46 -18.60
CA SER A 819 -31.10 -3.55 -18.96
C SER A 819 -31.75 -4.77 -18.32
N PHE A 820 -33.06 -4.73 -18.14
CA PHE A 820 -33.82 -5.89 -17.69
C PHE A 820 -35.25 -5.90 -18.21
N VAL A 821 -35.81 -7.10 -18.31
CA VAL A 821 -37.26 -7.32 -18.39
C VAL A 821 -37.72 -7.92 -17.07
N ASP A 822 -38.71 -7.31 -16.43
CA ASP A 822 -39.28 -7.76 -15.16
C ASP A 822 -40.78 -8.01 -15.32
N LEU A 823 -41.20 -9.24 -15.05
CA LEU A 823 -42.61 -9.64 -15.07
C LEU A 823 -43.04 -9.96 -13.65
N SER A 824 -44.06 -9.28 -13.14
CA SER A 824 -44.60 -9.55 -11.82
C SER A 824 -46.09 -9.76 -11.82
N LEU A 825 -46.51 -10.79 -11.09
CA LEU A 825 -47.89 -11.15 -10.85
C LEU A 825 -48.10 -11.28 -9.35
N GLN A 826 -49.15 -10.64 -8.85
CA GLN A 826 -49.51 -10.73 -7.43
C GLN A 826 -51.02 -10.74 -7.26
N TYR A 827 -51.46 -11.26 -6.13
CA TYR A 827 -52.83 -11.18 -5.68
C TYR A 827 -52.87 -10.53 -4.31
N ARG A 828 -53.66 -9.45 -4.15
CA ARG A 828 -53.86 -8.77 -2.87
C ARG A 828 -55.29 -9.00 -2.35
N PHE A 829 -55.42 -9.25 -1.06
CA PHE A 829 -56.68 -9.20 -0.33
C PHE A 829 -56.89 -7.79 0.22
N LYS A 830 -58.15 -7.34 0.26
CA LYS A 830 -58.50 -6.04 0.85
C LYS A 830 -58.32 -6.13 2.36
N VAL A 831 -57.53 -5.23 2.93
CA VAL A 831 -57.38 -5.05 4.37
C VAL A 831 -58.29 -3.92 4.85
N SER A 832 -58.28 -2.78 4.15
CA SER A 832 -59.13 -1.61 4.45
C SER A 832 -59.44 -0.78 3.20
N GLY A 833 -60.42 0.11 3.30
CA GLY A 833 -60.85 1.00 2.22
C GLY A 833 -61.71 0.30 1.16
N ASP A 834 -61.46 0.62 -0.11
CA ASP A 834 -62.26 0.15 -1.24
C ASP A 834 -61.59 -0.96 -2.07
N ASP A 835 -62.21 -1.30 -3.20
CA ASP A 835 -61.81 -2.43 -4.02
C ASP A 835 -60.54 -2.21 -4.87
N ARG A 836 -59.99 -0.99 -4.90
CA ARG A 836 -58.66 -0.71 -5.48
C ARG A 836 -57.55 -1.50 -4.80
N ALA A 837 -57.72 -1.83 -3.52
CA ALA A 837 -56.74 -2.60 -2.73
C ALA A 837 -56.70 -4.11 -3.02
N ARG A 838 -57.67 -4.69 -3.76
CA ARG A 838 -57.81 -6.16 -3.89
C ARG A 838 -57.79 -6.68 -5.31
N GLY A 839 -57.42 -7.95 -5.45
CA GLY A 839 -57.49 -8.78 -6.65
C GLY A 839 -56.13 -8.99 -7.31
N VAL A 840 -56.15 -9.35 -8.59
CA VAL A 840 -54.94 -9.60 -9.38
C VAL A 840 -54.34 -8.28 -9.82
N PHE A 841 -53.02 -8.16 -9.67
CA PHE A 841 -52.23 -7.11 -10.26
C PHE A 841 -51.11 -7.74 -11.08
N PHE A 842 -50.86 -7.15 -12.24
CA PHE A 842 -49.81 -7.60 -13.15
C PHE A 842 -49.01 -6.40 -13.62
N ILE A 843 -47.70 -6.58 -13.76
CA ILE A 843 -46.82 -5.59 -14.37
C ILE A 843 -45.73 -6.28 -15.19
N ALA A 844 -45.45 -5.73 -16.35
CA ALA A 844 -44.29 -6.03 -17.16
C ALA A 844 -43.50 -4.73 -17.37
N VAL A 845 -42.22 -4.72 -17.03
CA VAL A 845 -41.32 -3.58 -17.21
C VAL A 845 -40.15 -4.00 -18.08
N TYR A 846 -39.81 -3.18 -19.06
CA TYR A 846 -38.55 -3.22 -19.77
C TYR A 846 -37.77 -1.94 -19.46
N SER A 847 -36.58 -2.08 -18.90
CA SER A 847 -35.66 -0.97 -18.65
C SER A 847 -34.46 -1.09 -19.57
N TYR A 848 -34.20 -0.05 -20.35
CA TYR A 848 -33.06 0.14 -21.23
C TYR A 848 -31.96 0.92 -20.52
#